data_AF-A0A1Q3EQP9-F1
#
_entry.id   AF-A0A1Q3EQP9-F1
#
_cell.length_a   1.000
_cell.length_b   1.000
_cell.length_c   1.000
_cell.angle_alpha   90.00
_cell.angle_beta   90.00
_cell.angle_gamma   90.00
#
_symmetry.space_group_name_H-M   'P 1'
#
loop_
_entity.id
_entity.type
_entity.pdbx_description
1 polymer ?
#
loop_
_entity_poly.entity_id
_entity_poly.type
_entity_poly.pdbx_seq_one_letter_code
_entity_poly.pdbx_strand_id
1 'polypeptide(L)'
;MVTLMGQTDTTRQRSWKTTELRKATFDASVEGVSFVNVSLLSPLLPSRILGVIPPTVTSVIVLEQVQNWSLKWTPFYLEVVSALQQRNPVVRPAVHSGVLGDSTPVTEGDILKLLSKASNSTSHSRLQLGSSSAEKVASQGPHIPKHELSYTKILTHLFRERLEISNSPDLIPVQGDLATSPEFALGRVRGQIDERAKLLVAVRDLLQSGNVDGELHSLLSKWVLAKDDGIKSRSLGQEITEKLELVNTSVEVQRVLALKSHFPSVSRWIIGSDAWSYDLGSSGLHHAVASGLNINILILDTLPYSQRNSADPTRRKQDVGLYAMNHGDVYVASVAIYSSYAQVLQALIEADKFDGPSVIVAYLPYENEDAPALNILKETKLAVDAGYWPLYRWDPSKELNGGEPFTLDSDAVKNDLQAFLDRQNHLSQLVRSKPQLATELVGSLGETVKEIRKKKALQSYNDLLTNLDAPPLTILYASDGGNAEKVAKRLSNRAQARGLSTTLATMDTMSLDSLQQEEFVAFISSTAGQGEPPQNGRQLLKAINAAAVREQVLLPKLRFSVFGMGDSHYWPRPEDAHYYNKPGKDLDARLEKLGGTRVAVLGLGDDQDADGYQTGYKTWEPQLWKALGVDSIEITEAEPEPITNEHIKAASNFLRGTILEGLEDNSTGSLAPSDGQLTKFHGIYQQDDRDIRDERLAQGVEPAFAFMIRIRMPGGVCTPEQWLTMDQIADEHGSGTFKITTRQTFQFHGVIKRHLKSAIQDINRVLLDTLAACGDVNRNVVCSSIPTMSKLHAQVHQFAVTVSQHLVPRTTAYHEIWLDKKMVAGEALKDFEPLYGEFYLPRKFKVAIAVPPTNDVDVFANDLGFIAIVDDNGELAGFNVTIGGGMGVTHGNKKTYPRTGDLIGFCTPEQGKYVAEKVMLTQRDNGNRADRKNARVKYTIDRMGLDVFKAEVEKRLGYQLQPARPFTFDRNVDDYGWSTGEDGRHHFTMFIENGRIQDETGKEFKSGLREIAKIHKGAFRLTTNQHLLISDIPTENLPQIKAILSKYKMDNLSHSGLRLSSSACVAFPTCGLAMAESERYLPLLVDKVEKICEENGLRNDAIVMRMTGCPNGCARPYVAEIAFIGKAPGTYLMLLGGGFYGQRLNKIYRETVTEPEILDILKPMIKRYALERNDNEHFGDWTIRAGYIAATTSGKEWYDRMGGEEQFAHGSNPNAQHPADNMLQFATKFGVQVLIQPE
;
A
#
# COMPACT_ATOMS: atom_id res chain seq x y z
N MET A 1 28.17 -39.63 -56.21
CA MET A 1 27.78 -39.72 -54.77
C MET A 1 27.28 -38.35 -54.33
N VAL A 2 26.25 -38.25 -53.49
CA VAL A 2 25.75 -36.94 -52.99
C VAL A 2 25.91 -36.86 -51.48
N THR A 3 26.52 -35.79 -50.98
CA THR A 3 26.65 -35.53 -49.54
C THR A 3 25.72 -34.39 -49.13
N LEU A 4 24.74 -34.69 -48.28
CA LEU A 4 23.77 -33.73 -47.75
C LEU A 4 24.23 -33.22 -46.39
N MET A 5 24.34 -31.90 -46.25
CA MET A 5 24.77 -31.26 -45.01
C MET A 5 23.59 -30.49 -44.41
N GLY A 6 23.19 -30.84 -43.18
CA GLY A 6 22.13 -30.14 -42.47
C GLY A 6 22.69 -28.97 -41.67
N GLN A 7 22.31 -27.75 -42.03
CA GLN A 7 22.50 -26.56 -41.18
C GLN A 7 21.15 -26.13 -40.59
N THR A 8 21.05 -26.07 -39.27
CA THR A 8 19.91 -25.47 -38.58
C THR A 8 20.01 -23.94 -38.66
N ASP A 9 19.25 -23.30 -39.55
CA ASP A 9 19.21 -21.83 -39.65
C ASP A 9 18.13 -21.27 -38.69
N THR A 10 18.55 -20.77 -37.52
CA THR A 10 17.65 -20.31 -36.44
C THR A 10 17.30 -18.83 -36.53
N THR A 11 17.02 -18.32 -37.73
CA THR A 11 16.56 -16.93 -37.91
C THR A 11 15.05 -16.82 -38.08
N ARG A 12 14.31 -17.30 -37.06
CA ARG A 12 13.10 -16.66 -36.48
C ARG A 12 12.68 -17.46 -35.23
N GLN A 13 12.57 -16.73 -34.10
CA GLN A 13 12.16 -17.15 -32.74
C GLN A 13 13.21 -17.84 -31.82
N ARG A 14 13.73 -16.99 -30.92
CA ARG A 14 14.23 -17.15 -29.53
C ARG A 14 15.20 -18.27 -29.13
N SER A 15 16.41 -17.81 -28.81
CA SER A 15 17.32 -18.18 -27.71
C SER A 15 17.47 -19.66 -27.35
N TRP A 16 18.48 -20.28 -27.94
CA TRP A 16 19.33 -21.26 -27.26
C TRP A 16 20.74 -20.68 -27.21
N LYS A 17 21.49 -21.01 -26.14
CA LYS A 17 22.89 -20.62 -25.91
C LYS A 17 23.67 -20.52 -27.22
N THR A 18 24.44 -19.44 -27.39
CA THR A 18 25.22 -19.08 -28.56
C THR A 18 25.88 -20.29 -29.25
N THR A 19 25.31 -20.76 -30.36
CA THR A 19 26.00 -21.65 -31.30
C THR A 19 26.40 -20.80 -32.50
N GLU A 20 27.69 -20.47 -32.64
CA GLU A 20 28.22 -19.91 -33.89
C GLU A 20 28.06 -20.94 -35.01
N LEU A 21 27.14 -20.73 -35.94
CA LEU A 21 27.11 -21.46 -37.21
C LEU A 21 28.23 -20.94 -38.11
N ARG A 22 29.42 -21.53 -38.02
CA ARG A 22 30.45 -21.33 -39.04
C ARG A 22 30.06 -22.15 -40.27
N LYS A 23 29.76 -21.46 -41.37
CA LYS A 23 29.54 -22.09 -42.68
C LYS A 23 30.84 -22.80 -43.10
N ALA A 24 30.86 -24.12 -43.07
CA ALA A 24 31.98 -24.89 -43.62
C ALA A 24 32.05 -24.56 -45.13
N THR A 25 33.10 -23.86 -45.51
CA THR A 25 33.44 -23.58 -46.91
C THR A 25 34.31 -24.73 -47.39
N PHE A 26 33.77 -25.53 -48.31
CA PHE A 26 34.51 -26.60 -48.97
C PHE A 26 35.05 -26.04 -50.28
N ASP A 27 36.35 -25.77 -50.35
CA ASP A 27 37.02 -25.32 -51.59
C ASP A 27 37.51 -26.48 -52.48
N ALA A 28 37.17 -27.74 -52.15
CA ALA A 28 37.67 -28.92 -52.85
C ALA A 28 36.59 -29.55 -53.77
N SER A 29 36.83 -29.56 -55.08
CA SER A 29 36.04 -30.31 -56.06
C SER A 29 36.58 -31.74 -56.19
N VAL A 30 35.85 -32.74 -55.68
CA VAL A 30 36.20 -34.16 -55.84
C VAL A 30 35.41 -34.75 -57.02
N GLU A 31 36.10 -35.34 -57.98
CA GLU A 31 35.48 -35.90 -59.18
C GLU A 31 34.46 -37.01 -58.82
N GLY A 32 33.22 -36.88 -59.30
CA GLY A 32 32.14 -37.84 -59.03
C GLY A 32 31.35 -37.63 -57.72
N VAL A 33 31.63 -36.57 -56.96
CA VAL A 33 30.95 -36.20 -55.71
C VAL A 33 30.26 -34.85 -55.84
N SER A 34 29.00 -34.75 -55.41
CA SER A 34 28.27 -33.49 -55.34
C SER A 34 27.88 -33.18 -53.90
N PHE A 35 28.10 -31.93 -53.48
CA PHE A 35 27.77 -31.45 -52.14
C PHE A 35 26.52 -30.60 -52.18
N VAL A 36 25.59 -30.89 -51.27
CA VAL A 36 24.30 -30.20 -51.19
C VAL A 36 24.13 -29.71 -49.75
N ASN A 37 24.10 -28.40 -49.57
CA ASN A 37 23.82 -27.80 -48.27
C ASN A 37 22.31 -27.59 -48.12
N VAL A 38 21.75 -28.05 -47.00
CA VAL A 38 20.32 -28.01 -46.70
C VAL A 38 20.10 -27.18 -45.44
N SER A 39 19.48 -26.01 -45.61
CA SER A 39 18.98 -25.22 -44.48
C SER A 39 17.67 -25.82 -43.97
N LEU A 40 17.64 -26.20 -42.70
CA LEU A 40 16.52 -26.91 -42.09
C LEU A 40 15.39 -25.95 -41.71
N LEU A 41 14.27 -26.00 -42.44
CA LEU A 41 12.97 -25.48 -42.01
C LEU A 41 11.97 -26.66 -42.04
N SER A 42 11.50 -27.12 -40.89
CA SER A 42 10.64 -28.31 -40.82
C SER A 42 9.16 -27.95 -41.06
N PRO A 43 8.40 -28.73 -41.86
CA PRO A 43 8.79 -29.98 -42.53
C PRO A 43 9.42 -29.78 -43.92
N LEU A 44 10.43 -30.60 -44.26
CA LEU A 44 11.05 -30.62 -45.59
C LEU A 44 10.16 -31.34 -46.62
N LEU A 45 9.90 -30.70 -47.76
CA LEU A 45 9.12 -31.29 -48.85
C LEU A 45 9.93 -32.38 -49.60
N PRO A 46 9.47 -33.65 -49.67
CA PRO A 46 10.18 -34.74 -50.34
C PRO A 46 10.53 -34.43 -51.81
N SER A 47 9.65 -33.70 -52.51
CA SER A 47 9.87 -33.30 -53.91
C SER A 47 11.11 -32.42 -54.11
N ARG A 48 11.45 -31.58 -53.13
CA ARG A 48 12.67 -30.74 -53.18
C ARG A 48 13.93 -31.56 -52.96
N ILE A 49 13.91 -32.48 -51.98
CA ILE A 49 15.03 -33.40 -51.74
C ILE A 49 15.29 -34.26 -52.99
N LEU A 50 14.22 -34.78 -53.60
CA LEU A 50 14.30 -35.58 -54.81
C LEU A 50 14.74 -34.76 -56.04
N GLY A 51 14.46 -33.46 -56.10
CA GLY A 51 14.91 -32.60 -57.20
C GLY A 51 16.42 -32.37 -57.22
N VAL A 52 17.09 -32.41 -56.06
CA VAL A 52 18.52 -32.10 -55.93
C VAL A 52 19.41 -33.34 -56.05
N ILE A 53 18.85 -34.55 -55.89
CA ILE A 53 19.59 -35.82 -56.01
C ILE A 53 19.29 -36.43 -57.40
N PRO A 54 20.20 -36.43 -58.37
CA PRO A 54 19.91 -37.04 -59.68
C PRO A 54 19.57 -38.54 -59.59
N PRO A 55 18.82 -39.12 -60.56
CA PRO A 55 18.54 -40.56 -60.59
C PRO A 55 19.80 -41.42 -60.77
N THR A 56 20.90 -40.85 -61.27
CA THR A 56 22.19 -41.53 -61.50
C THR A 56 23.02 -41.74 -60.24
N VAL A 57 22.55 -41.26 -59.08
CA VAL A 57 23.28 -41.34 -57.81
C VAL A 57 23.15 -42.73 -57.19
N THR A 58 24.28 -43.34 -56.84
CA THR A 58 24.36 -44.69 -56.24
C THR A 58 24.46 -44.68 -54.71
N SER A 59 24.91 -43.58 -54.10
CA SER A 59 25.03 -43.45 -52.64
C SER A 59 24.88 -41.99 -52.19
N VAL A 60 24.22 -41.82 -51.03
CA VAL A 60 23.93 -40.56 -50.36
C VAL A 60 24.48 -40.61 -48.92
N ILE A 61 25.26 -39.62 -48.51
CA ILE A 61 25.78 -39.51 -47.14
C ILE A 61 25.16 -38.26 -46.48
N VAL A 62 24.46 -38.44 -45.38
CA VAL A 62 23.86 -37.35 -44.59
C VAL A 62 24.82 -37.00 -43.45
N LEU A 63 25.37 -35.79 -43.47
CA LEU A 63 26.27 -35.26 -42.45
C LEU A 63 25.58 -34.17 -41.64
N GLU A 64 25.54 -34.36 -40.32
CA GLU A 64 24.90 -33.42 -39.39
C GLU A 64 25.88 -32.94 -38.33
N GLN A 65 25.81 -31.64 -38.00
CA GLN A 65 26.59 -31.03 -36.92
C GLN A 65 25.80 -31.16 -35.61
N VAL A 66 26.02 -32.27 -34.90
CA VAL A 66 25.30 -32.59 -33.65
C VAL A 66 26.29 -32.66 -32.50
N GLN A 67 26.11 -31.84 -31.47
CA GLN A 67 26.97 -31.85 -30.28
C GLN A 67 26.74 -33.11 -29.41
N ASN A 68 25.49 -33.59 -29.32
CA ASN A 68 25.12 -34.80 -28.56
C ASN A 68 24.26 -35.75 -29.42
N TRP A 69 24.87 -36.82 -29.93
CA TRP A 69 24.19 -37.82 -30.76
C TRP A 69 23.77 -39.04 -29.92
N SER A 70 22.60 -38.98 -29.29
CA SER A 70 22.06 -40.04 -28.42
C SER A 70 21.18 -41.07 -29.15
N LEU A 71 20.71 -40.77 -30.36
CA LEU A 71 19.79 -41.62 -31.12
C LEU A 71 20.51 -42.47 -32.17
N LYS A 72 19.95 -43.63 -32.54
CA LYS A 72 20.53 -44.47 -33.61
C LYS A 72 20.46 -43.79 -34.98
N TRP A 73 19.38 -43.06 -35.24
CA TRP A 73 19.15 -42.27 -36.46
C TRP A 73 18.57 -40.90 -36.06
N THR A 74 19.02 -39.84 -36.72
CA THR A 74 18.53 -38.47 -36.51
C THR A 74 17.22 -38.23 -37.28
N PRO A 75 16.38 -37.27 -36.84
CA PRO A 75 15.17 -36.91 -37.57
C PRO A 75 15.43 -36.52 -39.03
N PHE A 76 16.48 -35.73 -39.31
CA PHE A 76 16.82 -35.32 -40.67
C PHE A 76 17.26 -36.49 -41.56
N TYR A 77 18.06 -37.43 -41.03
CA TYR A 77 18.37 -38.67 -41.74
C TYR A 77 17.11 -39.46 -42.11
N LEU A 78 16.15 -39.57 -41.19
CA LEU A 78 14.89 -40.27 -41.44
C LEU A 78 14.02 -39.57 -42.50
N GLU A 79 14.00 -38.23 -42.53
CA GLU A 79 13.31 -37.45 -43.57
C GLU A 79 13.92 -37.69 -44.96
N VAL A 80 15.25 -37.73 -45.08
CA VAL A 80 15.94 -38.01 -46.34
C VAL A 80 15.69 -39.46 -46.80
N VAL A 81 15.74 -40.42 -45.89
CA VAL A 81 15.42 -41.83 -46.20
C VAL A 81 13.97 -41.96 -46.65
N SER A 82 13.02 -41.33 -45.95
CA SER A 82 11.60 -41.32 -46.30
C SER A 82 11.35 -40.72 -47.68
N ALA A 83 12.00 -39.60 -48.01
CA ALA A 83 11.91 -38.99 -49.34
C ALA A 83 12.44 -39.93 -50.44
N LEU A 84 13.59 -40.58 -50.23
CA LEU A 84 14.19 -41.50 -51.20
C LEU A 84 13.40 -42.81 -51.36
N GLN A 85 12.63 -43.23 -50.35
CA GLN A 85 11.71 -44.36 -50.47
C GLN A 85 10.60 -44.13 -51.50
N GLN A 86 10.30 -42.87 -51.84
CA GLN A 86 9.31 -42.54 -52.89
C GLN A 86 9.85 -42.78 -54.32
N ARG A 87 11.14 -43.10 -54.49
CA ARG A 87 11.72 -43.49 -55.79
C ARG A 87 11.48 -44.96 -56.13
N ASN A 88 11.51 -45.27 -57.43
CA ASN A 88 11.45 -46.65 -57.93
C ASN A 88 12.57 -47.51 -57.29
N PRO A 89 12.26 -48.67 -56.67
CA PRO A 89 13.22 -49.50 -55.96
C PRO A 89 14.44 -49.96 -56.78
N VAL A 90 14.36 -49.99 -58.11
CA VAL A 90 15.48 -50.39 -58.98
C VAL A 90 16.61 -49.36 -59.02
N VAL A 91 16.34 -48.09 -58.65
CA VAL A 91 17.30 -46.97 -58.80
C VAL A 91 17.49 -46.21 -57.48
N ARG A 92 17.44 -46.91 -56.33
CA ARG A 92 17.58 -46.28 -55.00
C ARG A 92 19.05 -46.25 -54.55
N PRO A 93 19.60 -45.08 -54.19
CA PRO A 93 20.95 -45.00 -53.62
C PRO A 93 21.00 -45.58 -52.20
N ALA A 94 22.16 -46.11 -51.82
CA ALA A 94 22.45 -46.44 -50.42
C ALA A 94 22.56 -45.15 -49.59
N VAL A 95 21.90 -45.09 -48.43
CA VAL A 95 21.92 -43.89 -47.57
C VAL A 95 22.75 -44.19 -46.31
N HIS A 96 23.72 -43.33 -46.03
CA HIS A 96 24.60 -43.44 -44.86
C HIS A 96 24.45 -42.20 -43.97
N SER A 97 24.65 -42.38 -42.67
CA SER A 97 24.58 -41.32 -41.67
C SER A 97 25.97 -41.01 -41.11
N GLY A 98 26.27 -39.73 -40.87
CA GLY A 98 27.53 -39.32 -40.27
C GLY A 98 27.49 -37.94 -39.59
N VAL A 99 28.57 -37.64 -38.89
CA VAL A 99 28.75 -36.40 -38.11
C VAL A 99 29.67 -35.45 -38.85
N LEU A 100 29.31 -34.16 -38.88
CA LEU A 100 30.20 -33.06 -39.29
C LEU A 100 30.78 -32.37 -38.04
N GLY A 101 32.11 -32.40 -37.88
CA GLY A 101 32.83 -31.76 -36.77
C GLY A 101 33.13 -30.27 -36.98
N ASP A 102 33.55 -29.56 -35.92
CA ASP A 102 33.70 -28.11 -35.92
C ASP A 102 34.96 -27.58 -36.67
N SER A 103 34.70 -26.71 -37.66
CA SER A 103 35.53 -25.65 -38.27
C SER A 103 37.05 -25.84 -38.51
N THR A 104 37.50 -27.02 -38.95
CA THR A 104 38.78 -27.17 -39.67
C THR A 104 38.54 -27.30 -41.19
N PRO A 105 39.42 -26.78 -42.07
CA PRO A 105 39.24 -26.90 -43.51
C PRO A 105 39.30 -28.37 -43.90
N VAL A 106 38.18 -28.91 -44.39
CA VAL A 106 38.09 -30.31 -44.83
C VAL A 106 38.90 -30.46 -46.12
N THR A 107 39.88 -31.37 -46.12
CA THR A 107 40.72 -31.62 -47.30
C THR A 107 40.09 -32.68 -48.22
N GLU A 108 40.50 -32.72 -49.49
CA GLU A 108 40.10 -33.78 -50.42
C GLU A 108 40.43 -35.19 -49.90
N GLY A 109 41.56 -35.34 -49.20
CA GLY A 109 41.95 -36.60 -48.57
C GLY A 109 41.00 -37.07 -47.47
N ASP A 110 40.36 -36.16 -46.74
CA ASP A 110 39.38 -36.50 -45.70
C ASP A 110 38.04 -36.94 -46.32
N ILE A 111 37.66 -36.32 -47.43
CA ILE A 111 36.49 -36.70 -48.22
C ILE A 111 36.71 -38.11 -48.79
N LEU A 112 37.84 -38.39 -49.44
CA LEU A 112 38.12 -39.73 -50.00
C LEU A 112 38.11 -40.83 -48.93
N LYS A 113 38.62 -40.56 -47.72
CA LYS A 113 38.52 -41.49 -46.57
C LYS A 113 37.09 -41.71 -46.09
N LEU A 114 36.23 -40.68 -46.15
CA LEU A 114 34.82 -40.81 -45.82
C LEU A 114 34.11 -41.71 -46.83
N LEU A 115 34.36 -41.53 -48.13
CA LEU A 115 33.75 -42.33 -49.19
C LEU A 115 34.22 -43.78 -49.16
N SER A 116 35.51 -44.04 -48.89
CA SER A 116 36.02 -45.40 -48.75
C SER A 116 35.40 -46.12 -47.54
N LYS A 117 35.17 -45.41 -46.43
CA LYS A 117 34.49 -45.96 -45.25
C LYS A 117 33.01 -46.24 -45.52
N ALA A 118 32.32 -45.34 -46.23
CA ALA A 118 30.92 -45.56 -46.60
C ALA A 118 30.74 -46.76 -47.55
N SER A 119 31.70 -46.99 -48.45
CA SER A 119 31.69 -48.11 -49.41
C SER A 119 31.91 -49.47 -48.74
N ASN A 120 32.67 -49.51 -47.63
CA ASN A 120 33.05 -50.73 -46.92
C ASN A 120 32.23 -50.99 -45.65
N SER A 121 31.30 -50.10 -45.25
CA SER A 121 30.62 -50.22 -43.96
C SER A 121 29.48 -51.24 -44.00
N THR A 122 29.65 -52.36 -43.29
CA THR A 122 28.54 -53.17 -42.75
C THR A 122 27.94 -52.47 -41.53
N SER A 123 26.94 -51.63 -41.77
CA SER A 123 25.87 -51.11 -40.88
C SER A 123 26.14 -50.58 -39.45
N HIS A 124 27.35 -50.53 -38.88
CA HIS A 124 27.50 -50.13 -37.46
C HIS A 124 28.60 -49.11 -37.11
N SER A 125 29.45 -48.68 -38.04
CA SER A 125 30.40 -47.60 -37.77
C SER A 125 29.84 -46.25 -38.20
N ARG A 126 29.75 -45.31 -37.26
CA ARG A 126 29.29 -43.94 -37.54
C ARG A 126 30.35 -43.23 -38.39
N LEU A 127 29.94 -42.68 -39.54
CA LEU A 127 30.83 -41.91 -40.40
C LEU A 127 31.08 -40.54 -39.75
N GLN A 128 32.29 -40.00 -39.88
CA GLN A 128 32.66 -38.70 -39.32
C GLN A 128 33.56 -37.95 -40.28
N LEU A 129 33.29 -36.66 -40.47
CA LEU A 129 34.09 -35.73 -41.27
C LEU A 129 34.46 -34.51 -40.40
N GLY A 130 35.75 -34.26 -40.20
CA GLY A 130 36.27 -33.19 -39.33
C GLY A 130 36.73 -33.66 -37.94
N SER A 131 37.63 -32.90 -37.31
CA SER A 131 38.16 -33.20 -35.97
C SER A 131 37.13 -32.85 -34.89
N SER A 132 36.73 -33.81 -34.07
CA SER A 132 36.02 -33.53 -32.83
C SER A 132 37.02 -32.96 -31.82
N SER A 133 36.85 -31.72 -31.38
CA SER A 133 37.54 -31.19 -30.20
C SER A 133 37.01 -31.89 -28.95
N ALA A 134 37.37 -33.16 -28.78
CA ALA A 134 37.34 -33.82 -27.49
C ALA A 134 38.56 -33.31 -26.72
N GLU A 135 38.49 -32.07 -26.24
CA GLU A 135 39.30 -31.72 -25.09
C GLU A 135 38.85 -32.62 -23.95
N LYS A 136 39.80 -33.40 -23.45
CA LYS A 136 39.69 -34.11 -22.17
C LYS A 136 39.42 -33.06 -21.09
N VAL A 137 38.15 -32.79 -20.85
CA VAL A 137 37.72 -32.23 -19.57
C VAL A 137 38.06 -33.32 -18.56
N ALA A 138 39.14 -33.09 -17.79
CA ALA A 138 39.37 -33.82 -16.58
C ALA A 138 38.03 -33.88 -15.83
N SER A 139 37.61 -35.06 -15.37
CA SER A 139 36.41 -35.22 -14.56
C SER A 139 36.59 -34.43 -13.27
N GLN A 140 36.30 -33.13 -13.33
CA GLN A 140 35.98 -32.36 -12.15
C GLN A 140 34.72 -33.02 -11.61
N GLY A 141 34.78 -33.42 -10.34
CA GLY A 141 33.60 -33.89 -9.64
C GLY A 141 32.45 -32.90 -9.84
N PRO A 142 31.21 -33.39 -9.84
CA PRO A 142 30.04 -32.56 -10.08
C PRO A 142 30.06 -31.28 -9.22
N HIS A 143 29.99 -30.15 -9.91
CA HIS A 143 29.99 -28.83 -9.30
C HIS A 143 28.60 -28.52 -8.76
N ILE A 144 28.49 -28.39 -7.44
CA ILE A 144 27.27 -27.90 -6.78
C ILE A 144 27.34 -26.37 -6.76
N PRO A 145 26.34 -25.65 -7.28
CA PRO A 145 26.34 -24.19 -7.28
C PRO A 145 26.57 -23.60 -5.88
N LYS A 146 27.37 -22.54 -5.83
CA LYS A 146 27.87 -21.92 -4.57
C LYS A 146 26.77 -21.62 -3.55
N HIS A 147 25.61 -21.14 -4.01
CA HIS A 147 24.51 -20.75 -3.13
C HIS A 147 23.70 -21.94 -2.62
N GLU A 148 23.56 -22.98 -3.44
CA GLU A 148 22.85 -24.22 -3.07
C GLU A 148 23.57 -24.99 -1.97
N LEU A 149 24.90 -24.82 -1.87
CA LEU A 149 25.70 -25.33 -0.75
C LEU A 149 25.18 -24.89 0.63
N SER A 150 24.39 -23.82 0.71
CA SER A 150 23.85 -23.34 1.98
C SER A 150 22.87 -24.34 2.59
N TYR A 151 21.99 -24.93 1.78
CA TYR A 151 21.03 -25.94 2.24
C TYR A 151 21.69 -27.29 2.49
N THR A 152 22.63 -27.73 1.65
CA THR A 152 23.36 -28.98 1.89
C THR A 152 24.24 -28.89 3.12
N LYS A 153 24.89 -27.75 3.40
CA LYS A 153 25.63 -27.54 4.66
C LYS A 153 24.74 -27.63 5.89
N ILE A 154 23.51 -27.09 5.83
CA ILE A 154 22.55 -27.21 6.93
C ILE A 154 22.18 -28.69 7.15
N LEU A 155 21.85 -29.43 6.08
CA LEU A 155 21.56 -30.86 6.15
C LEU A 155 22.75 -31.64 6.75
N THR A 156 23.97 -31.37 6.29
CA THR A 156 25.18 -32.00 6.83
C THR A 156 25.40 -31.65 8.30
N HIS A 157 25.10 -30.43 8.72
CA HIS A 157 25.24 -30.02 10.12
C HIS A 157 24.19 -30.66 11.03
N LEU A 158 22.94 -30.71 10.59
CA LEU A 158 21.80 -31.25 11.33
C LEU A 158 21.88 -32.77 11.49
N PHE A 159 22.16 -33.47 10.40
CA PHE A 159 22.11 -34.93 10.35
C PHE A 159 23.48 -35.57 10.43
N ARG A 160 24.57 -34.84 10.14
CA ARG A 160 25.95 -35.32 10.23
C ARG A 160 26.10 -36.66 9.53
N GLU A 161 26.71 -37.64 10.19
CA GLU A 161 26.90 -38.99 9.71
C GLU A 161 25.57 -39.77 9.44
N ARG A 162 24.41 -39.27 9.86
CA ARG A 162 23.08 -39.86 9.57
C ARG A 162 22.54 -39.42 8.20
N LEU A 163 23.09 -38.36 7.60
CA LEU A 163 22.63 -37.83 6.32
C LEU A 163 22.94 -38.80 5.18
N GLU A 164 21.91 -39.15 4.41
CA GLU A 164 22.02 -39.91 3.18
C GLU A 164 21.33 -39.15 2.04
N ILE A 165 22.12 -38.51 1.15
CA ILE A 165 21.59 -37.88 -0.06
C ILE A 165 21.55 -38.93 -1.17
N SER A 166 20.35 -39.40 -1.49
CA SER A 166 20.14 -40.58 -2.34
C SER A 166 20.53 -40.35 -3.80
N ASN A 167 20.49 -39.09 -4.24
CA ASN A 167 20.90 -38.63 -5.57
C ASN A 167 22.16 -37.75 -5.53
N SER A 168 23.08 -38.01 -4.58
CA SER A 168 24.31 -37.24 -4.46
C SER A 168 25.08 -37.27 -5.78
N PRO A 169 25.56 -36.11 -6.28
CA PRO A 169 26.38 -36.08 -7.48
C PRO A 169 27.65 -36.94 -7.37
N ASP A 170 28.19 -37.18 -6.16
CA ASP A 170 29.33 -38.07 -5.92
C ASP A 170 29.14 -39.52 -6.40
N LEU A 171 27.90 -39.91 -6.71
CA LEU A 171 27.55 -41.21 -7.26
C LEU A 171 27.79 -41.31 -8.77
N ILE A 172 27.85 -40.18 -9.49
CA ILE A 172 28.02 -40.13 -10.95
C ILE A 172 29.24 -40.93 -11.42
N PRO A 173 30.44 -40.83 -10.80
CA PRO A 173 31.61 -41.59 -11.21
C PRO A 173 31.45 -43.12 -11.13
N VAL A 174 30.56 -43.62 -10.26
CA VAL A 174 30.38 -45.05 -9.98
C VAL A 174 29.11 -45.61 -10.62
N GLN A 175 28.04 -44.82 -10.70
CA GLN A 175 26.68 -45.23 -11.08
C GLN A 175 26.18 -44.56 -12.38
N GLY A 176 26.94 -43.62 -12.95
CA GLY A 176 26.61 -42.89 -14.17
C GLY A 176 25.67 -41.70 -13.96
N ASP A 177 25.39 -40.95 -15.04
CA ASP A 177 24.62 -39.70 -15.01
C ASP A 177 23.18 -39.84 -14.51
N LEU A 178 22.62 -41.05 -14.59
CA LEU A 178 21.28 -41.35 -14.07
C LEU A 178 21.23 -41.30 -12.53
N ALA A 179 22.38 -41.29 -11.84
CA ALA A 179 22.44 -41.27 -10.38
C ALA A 179 21.81 -40.02 -9.76
N THR A 180 21.69 -38.91 -10.51
CA THR A 180 21.05 -37.68 -10.05
C THR A 180 19.55 -37.61 -10.38
N SER A 181 18.99 -38.62 -11.04
CA SER A 181 17.56 -38.64 -11.42
C SER A 181 16.65 -38.98 -10.23
N PRO A 182 15.41 -38.44 -10.19
CA PRO A 182 14.46 -38.75 -9.12
C PRO A 182 14.08 -40.24 -9.07
N GLU A 183 13.97 -40.92 -10.22
CA GLU A 183 13.61 -42.33 -10.31
C GLU A 183 14.70 -43.24 -9.75
N PHE A 184 15.97 -42.94 -10.06
CA PHE A 184 17.11 -43.66 -9.50
C PHE A 184 17.17 -43.49 -7.98
N ALA A 185 17.01 -42.26 -7.51
CA ALA A 185 17.01 -41.93 -6.09
C ALA A 185 15.90 -42.68 -5.33
N LEU A 186 14.68 -42.70 -5.87
CA LEU A 186 13.55 -43.41 -5.30
C LEU A 186 13.79 -44.93 -5.25
N GLY A 187 14.34 -45.51 -6.31
CA GLY A 187 14.71 -46.93 -6.35
C GLY A 187 15.75 -47.30 -5.29
N ARG A 188 16.75 -46.45 -5.08
CA ARG A 188 17.79 -46.62 -4.06
C ARG A 188 17.21 -46.54 -2.65
N VAL A 189 16.34 -45.58 -2.36
CA VAL A 189 15.65 -45.46 -1.07
C VAL A 189 14.80 -46.69 -0.80
N ARG A 190 14.03 -47.16 -1.78
CA ARG A 190 13.22 -48.37 -1.63
C ARG A 190 14.09 -49.59 -1.29
N GLY A 191 15.20 -49.77 -2.00
CA GLY A 191 16.16 -50.84 -1.71
C GLY A 191 16.70 -50.79 -0.29
N GLN A 192 17.13 -49.60 0.18
CA GLN A 192 17.63 -49.42 1.54
C GLN A 192 16.58 -49.71 2.63
N ILE A 193 15.32 -49.36 2.39
CA ILE A 193 14.21 -49.66 3.31
C ILE A 193 13.96 -51.17 3.36
N ASP A 194 13.91 -51.83 2.19
CA ASP A 194 13.68 -53.27 2.09
C ASP A 194 14.84 -54.08 2.72
N GLU A 195 16.09 -53.65 2.54
CA GLU A 195 17.28 -54.26 3.19
C GLU A 195 17.28 -54.07 4.71
N ARG A 196 16.89 -52.89 5.21
CA ARG A 196 16.73 -52.66 6.65
C ARG A 196 15.61 -53.50 7.24
N ALA A 197 14.50 -53.70 6.52
CA ALA A 197 13.44 -54.62 6.94
C ALA A 197 13.94 -56.06 7.02
N LYS A 198 14.75 -56.52 6.05
CA LYS A 198 15.40 -57.84 6.09
C LYS A 198 16.35 -57.98 7.29
N LEU A 199 17.10 -56.93 7.63
CA LEU A 199 17.97 -56.92 8.82
C LEU A 199 17.14 -57.13 10.09
N LEU A 200 16.03 -56.41 10.21
CA LEU A 200 15.14 -56.52 11.38
C LEU A 200 14.53 -57.92 11.53
N VAL A 201 14.16 -58.58 10.42
CA VAL A 201 13.74 -59.98 10.44
C VAL A 201 14.90 -60.89 10.86
N ALA A 202 16.10 -60.70 10.29
CA ALA A 202 17.27 -61.51 10.63
C ALA A 202 17.68 -61.38 12.11
N VAL A 203 17.59 -60.17 12.68
CA VAL A 203 17.83 -59.92 14.12
C VAL A 203 16.79 -60.59 15.00
N ARG A 204 15.50 -60.56 14.61
CA ARG A 204 14.43 -61.25 15.34
C ARG A 204 14.58 -62.76 15.30
N ASP A 205 14.93 -63.32 14.14
CA ASP A 205 15.20 -64.75 13.99
C ASP A 205 16.39 -65.17 14.89
N LEU A 206 17.45 -64.36 14.91
CA LEU A 206 18.62 -64.59 15.76
C LEU A 206 18.25 -64.57 17.26
N LEU A 207 17.42 -63.61 17.70
CA LEU A 207 16.89 -63.55 19.07
C LEU A 207 16.05 -64.78 19.45
N GLN A 208 15.31 -65.36 18.49
CA GLN A 208 14.46 -66.53 18.72
C GLN A 208 15.22 -67.87 18.67
N SER A 209 16.39 -67.92 18.01
CA SER A 209 17.18 -69.13 17.82
C SER A 209 17.82 -69.72 19.10
N GLY A 210 17.86 -68.95 20.20
CA GLY A 210 18.37 -69.40 21.51
C GLY A 210 19.89 -69.61 21.62
N ASN A 211 20.65 -69.50 20.52
CA ASN A 211 22.11 -69.72 20.46
C ASN A 211 22.91 -68.41 20.56
N VAL A 212 22.50 -67.49 21.44
CA VAL A 212 23.10 -66.15 21.56
C VAL A 212 23.53 -65.93 23.00
N ASP A 213 24.76 -65.43 23.23
CA ASP A 213 25.24 -65.09 24.57
C ASP A 213 24.31 -64.03 25.23
N GLY A 214 24.14 -64.06 26.56
CA GLY A 214 23.18 -63.22 27.27
C GLY A 214 23.42 -61.70 27.11
N GLU A 215 24.67 -61.29 26.89
CA GLU A 215 25.05 -59.91 26.61
C GLU A 215 24.69 -59.51 25.17
N LEU A 216 24.97 -60.36 24.18
CA LEU A 216 24.58 -60.13 22.78
C LEU A 216 23.04 -60.14 22.61
N HIS A 217 22.33 -61.01 23.33
CA HIS A 217 20.87 -60.99 23.38
C HIS A 217 20.34 -59.66 23.96
N SER A 218 21.00 -59.12 24.98
CA SER A 218 20.68 -57.79 25.54
C SER A 218 20.89 -56.67 24.52
N LEU A 219 22.02 -56.68 23.81
CA LEU A 219 22.35 -55.67 22.80
C LEU A 219 21.36 -55.70 21.62
N LEU A 220 21.08 -56.88 21.07
CA LEU A 220 20.10 -57.05 19.98
C LEU A 220 18.69 -56.60 20.42
N SER A 221 18.27 -56.92 21.65
CA SER A 221 16.98 -56.48 22.20
C SER A 221 16.91 -54.97 22.38
N LYS A 222 17.98 -54.35 22.90
CA LYS A 222 18.10 -52.89 23.04
C LYS A 222 18.08 -52.20 21.67
N TRP A 223 18.73 -52.77 20.67
CA TRP A 223 18.72 -52.21 19.32
C TRP A 223 17.33 -52.28 18.68
N VAL A 224 16.59 -53.40 18.83
CA VAL A 224 15.20 -53.49 18.31
C VAL A 224 14.29 -52.41 18.91
N LEU A 225 14.47 -52.08 20.20
CA LEU A 225 13.71 -51.02 20.87
C LEU A 225 14.15 -49.61 20.48
N ALA A 226 15.42 -49.44 20.08
CA ALA A 226 16.02 -48.17 19.70
C ALA A 226 16.28 -48.06 18.18
N LYS A 227 15.66 -48.91 17.36
CA LYS A 227 16.02 -49.09 15.94
C LYS A 227 15.87 -47.83 15.10
N ASP A 228 14.95 -46.94 15.49
CA ASP A 228 14.65 -45.68 14.80
C ASP A 228 15.35 -44.47 15.44
N ASP A 229 16.02 -44.65 16.60
CA ASP A 229 16.80 -43.61 17.27
C ASP A 229 18.13 -43.37 16.52
N GLY A 230 18.33 -42.15 16.02
CA GLY A 230 19.48 -41.79 15.19
C GLY A 230 20.84 -42.00 15.84
N ILE A 231 20.94 -41.94 17.17
CA ILE A 231 22.22 -42.05 17.91
C ILE A 231 22.40 -43.47 18.44
N LYS A 232 21.38 -44.01 19.14
CA LYS A 232 21.47 -45.31 19.79
C LYS A 232 21.50 -46.47 18.80
N SER A 233 20.77 -46.35 17.68
CA SER A 233 20.73 -47.40 16.66
C SER A 233 22.12 -47.65 16.04
N ARG A 234 22.91 -46.59 15.89
CA ARG A 234 24.30 -46.69 15.40
C ARG A 234 25.23 -47.30 16.44
N SER A 235 25.26 -46.75 17.66
CA SER A 235 26.22 -47.20 18.69
C SER A 235 26.00 -48.68 19.03
N LEU A 236 24.74 -49.07 19.22
CA LEU A 236 24.38 -50.47 19.45
C LEU A 236 24.70 -51.34 18.23
N GLY A 237 24.49 -50.83 17.01
CA GLY A 237 24.84 -51.53 15.78
C GLY A 237 26.33 -51.82 15.63
N GLN A 238 27.20 -50.88 16.02
CA GLN A 238 28.66 -51.06 16.05
C GLN A 238 29.06 -52.13 17.06
N GLU A 239 28.57 -52.02 18.31
CA GLU A 239 28.82 -53.01 19.37
C GLU A 239 28.34 -54.42 18.98
N ILE A 240 27.17 -54.51 18.34
CA ILE A 240 26.61 -55.77 17.81
C ILE A 240 27.52 -56.32 16.69
N THR A 241 27.97 -55.46 15.77
CA THR A 241 28.81 -55.88 14.63
C THR A 241 30.14 -56.43 15.12
N GLU A 242 30.82 -55.71 16.02
CA GLU A 242 32.11 -56.14 16.60
C GLU A 242 32.00 -57.51 17.28
N LYS A 243 30.91 -57.76 18.02
CA LYS A 243 30.69 -59.05 18.67
C LYS A 243 30.31 -60.16 17.69
N LEU A 244 29.46 -59.88 16.71
CA LEU A 244 29.06 -60.87 15.72
C LEU A 244 30.23 -61.30 14.82
N GLU A 245 31.17 -60.40 14.52
CA GLU A 245 32.39 -60.71 13.76
C GLU A 245 33.31 -61.70 14.50
N LEU A 246 33.30 -61.71 15.84
CA LEU A 246 34.09 -62.63 16.67
C LEU A 246 33.48 -64.04 16.80
N VAL A 247 32.16 -64.18 16.60
CA VAL A 247 31.39 -65.42 16.85
C VAL A 247 30.93 -66.10 15.55
N ASN A 248 31.39 -65.62 14.37
CA ASN A 248 30.96 -65.95 12.99
C ASN A 248 30.88 -67.46 12.62
N THR A 249 29.93 -68.19 13.22
CA THR A 249 29.85 -69.67 13.15
C THR A 249 28.45 -70.18 12.76
N SER A 250 27.40 -69.35 12.83
CA SER A 250 26.02 -69.73 12.47
C SER A 250 25.51 -69.00 11.21
N VAL A 251 24.59 -69.63 10.48
CA VAL A 251 23.98 -69.07 9.25
C VAL A 251 23.17 -67.80 9.57
N GLU A 252 22.56 -67.76 10.75
CA GLU A 252 21.79 -66.63 11.25
C GLU A 252 22.69 -65.41 11.53
N VAL A 253 23.87 -65.63 12.11
CA VAL A 253 24.88 -64.58 12.35
C VAL A 253 25.42 -64.02 11.03
N GLN A 254 25.71 -64.88 10.05
CA GLN A 254 26.16 -64.44 8.72
C GLN A 254 25.09 -63.61 7.99
N ARG A 255 23.81 -63.95 8.16
CA ARG A 255 22.69 -63.21 7.56
C ARG A 255 22.56 -61.80 8.14
N VAL A 256 22.84 -61.61 9.43
CA VAL A 256 22.88 -60.29 10.09
C VAL A 256 24.13 -59.51 9.67
N LEU A 257 25.30 -60.14 9.63
CA LEU A 257 26.56 -59.49 9.21
C LEU A 257 26.53 -59.02 7.75
N ALA A 258 25.84 -59.73 6.85
CA ALA A 258 25.66 -59.32 5.46
C ALA A 258 24.87 -57.99 5.32
N LEU A 259 24.08 -57.63 6.33
CA LEU A 259 23.23 -56.43 6.34
C LEU A 259 23.72 -55.38 7.36
N LYS A 260 24.96 -55.50 7.86
CA LYS A 260 25.49 -54.66 8.94
C LYS A 260 25.52 -53.15 8.61
N SER A 261 25.61 -52.79 7.34
CA SER A 261 25.53 -51.39 6.87
C SER A 261 24.19 -50.72 7.19
N HIS A 262 23.14 -51.49 7.47
CA HIS A 262 21.78 -50.99 7.71
C HIS A 262 21.41 -50.87 9.19
N PHE A 263 22.34 -51.15 10.12
CA PHE A 263 22.11 -50.94 11.55
C PHE A 263 21.80 -49.47 11.89
N PRO A 264 22.60 -48.46 11.47
CA PRO A 264 22.35 -47.06 11.81
C PRO A 264 21.03 -46.56 11.22
N SER A 265 20.19 -45.86 11.99
CA SER A 265 19.06 -45.10 11.42
C SER A 265 19.59 -43.95 10.57
N VAL A 266 19.12 -43.86 9.31
CA VAL A 266 19.58 -42.89 8.30
C VAL A 266 18.47 -41.89 7.95
N SER A 267 18.84 -40.63 7.78
CA SER A 267 17.97 -39.55 7.30
C SER A 267 18.11 -39.45 5.79
N ARG A 268 17.09 -39.89 5.05
CA ARG A 268 17.16 -40.02 3.58
C ARG A 268 16.64 -38.75 2.92
N TRP A 269 17.45 -38.16 2.06
CA TRP A 269 17.13 -36.93 1.32
C TRP A 269 17.28 -37.12 -0.18
N ILE A 270 16.35 -36.55 -0.94
CA ILE A 270 16.46 -36.29 -2.38
C ILE A 270 16.48 -34.77 -2.56
N ILE A 271 17.43 -34.26 -3.35
CA ILE A 271 17.51 -32.83 -3.66
C ILE A 271 17.20 -32.63 -5.14
N GLY A 272 16.17 -31.83 -5.44
CA GLY A 272 15.74 -31.49 -6.80
C GLY A 272 15.77 -29.98 -7.05
N SER A 273 15.71 -29.60 -8.33
CA SER A 273 15.54 -28.20 -8.74
C SER A 273 14.10 -27.91 -9.14
N ASP A 274 13.77 -26.64 -9.32
CA ASP A 274 12.45 -26.19 -9.74
C ASP A 274 12.00 -26.68 -11.12
N ALA A 275 12.89 -27.27 -11.91
CA ALA A 275 12.56 -28.02 -13.11
C ALA A 275 11.50 -29.10 -12.85
N TRP A 276 11.51 -29.73 -11.66
CA TRP A 276 10.52 -30.75 -11.28
C TRP A 276 9.11 -30.17 -11.06
N SER A 277 9.01 -28.85 -10.86
CA SER A 277 7.73 -28.14 -10.68
C SER A 277 7.00 -27.85 -12.00
N TYR A 278 7.64 -28.03 -13.16
CA TYR A 278 7.05 -27.74 -14.48
C TYR A 278 6.42 -28.98 -15.17
N ASP A 279 6.78 -30.20 -14.75
CA ASP A 279 6.36 -31.45 -15.40
C ASP A 279 5.84 -32.48 -14.37
N LEU A 280 4.99 -32.03 -13.45
CA LEU A 280 4.41 -32.86 -12.38
C LEU A 280 3.53 -34.02 -12.91
N GLY A 281 3.04 -33.93 -14.15
CA GLY A 281 2.19 -34.96 -14.77
C GLY A 281 2.95 -36.16 -15.36
N SER A 282 4.28 -36.15 -15.40
CA SER A 282 5.11 -37.22 -15.99
C SER A 282 6.44 -37.49 -15.25
N SER A 283 6.63 -36.94 -14.04
CA SER A 283 7.94 -36.92 -13.34
C SER A 283 8.02 -37.77 -12.05
N GLY A 284 9.25 -38.16 -11.68
CA GLY A 284 9.58 -38.90 -10.45
C GLY A 284 9.23 -38.23 -9.12
N LEU A 285 8.91 -36.92 -9.11
CA LEU A 285 8.40 -36.23 -7.92
C LEU A 285 7.03 -36.78 -7.48
N HIS A 286 6.11 -37.01 -8.42
CA HIS A 286 4.83 -37.65 -8.13
C HIS A 286 5.03 -39.06 -7.55
N HIS A 287 5.92 -39.85 -8.16
CA HIS A 287 6.21 -41.20 -7.69
C HIS A 287 6.80 -41.22 -6.28
N ALA A 288 7.66 -40.26 -5.93
CA ALA A 288 8.22 -40.16 -4.60
C ALA A 288 7.17 -39.78 -3.55
N VAL A 289 6.31 -38.79 -3.85
CA VAL A 289 5.19 -38.38 -2.98
C VAL A 289 4.16 -39.50 -2.81
N ALA A 290 3.77 -40.18 -3.89
CA ALA A 290 2.78 -41.26 -3.86
C ALA A 290 3.31 -42.60 -3.31
N SER A 291 4.62 -42.70 -3.04
CA SER A 291 5.24 -43.96 -2.62
C SER A 291 4.90 -44.39 -1.19
N GLY A 292 4.51 -43.44 -0.33
CA GLY A 292 4.35 -43.66 1.11
C GLY A 292 5.65 -44.04 1.83
N LEU A 293 6.82 -43.95 1.17
CA LEU A 293 8.11 -44.27 1.78
C LEU A 293 8.56 -43.14 2.70
N ASN A 294 9.26 -43.48 3.78
CA ASN A 294 9.90 -42.50 4.66
C ASN A 294 11.13 -41.90 3.95
N ILE A 295 10.90 -40.76 3.29
CA ILE A 295 11.86 -40.05 2.44
C ILE A 295 11.62 -38.55 2.48
N ASN A 296 12.70 -37.75 2.56
CA ASN A 296 12.62 -36.30 2.52
C ASN A 296 13.01 -35.76 1.14
N ILE A 297 12.21 -34.87 0.58
CA ILE A 297 12.45 -34.25 -0.72
C ILE A 297 12.66 -32.75 -0.50
N LEU A 298 13.82 -32.23 -0.88
CA LEU A 298 14.13 -30.80 -0.88
C LEU A 298 14.18 -30.28 -2.31
N ILE A 299 13.32 -29.31 -2.64
CA ILE A 299 13.26 -28.70 -3.97
C ILE A 299 13.77 -27.27 -3.87
N LEU A 300 14.83 -26.96 -4.60
CA LEU A 300 15.42 -25.63 -4.65
C LEU A 300 14.78 -24.81 -5.78
N ASP A 301 14.13 -23.70 -5.41
CA ASP A 301 13.52 -22.75 -6.34
C ASP A 301 14.42 -21.53 -6.55
N THR A 302 15.02 -21.47 -7.73
CA THR A 302 16.05 -20.49 -8.06
C THR A 302 15.53 -19.29 -8.85
N LEU A 303 14.24 -19.26 -9.21
CA LEU A 303 13.68 -18.21 -10.05
C LEU A 303 13.53 -16.88 -9.29
N PRO A 304 14.21 -15.79 -9.72
CA PRO A 304 14.09 -14.49 -9.07
C PRO A 304 12.69 -13.91 -9.16
N TYR A 305 12.24 -13.25 -8.09
CA TYR A 305 10.92 -12.66 -8.00
C TYR A 305 10.73 -11.55 -9.05
N SER A 306 11.76 -10.75 -9.28
CA SER A 306 11.80 -9.71 -10.32
C SER A 306 11.60 -10.27 -11.75
N GLN A 307 11.89 -11.55 -11.97
CA GLN A 307 11.77 -12.23 -13.26
C GLN A 307 10.53 -13.13 -13.39
N ARG A 308 9.55 -13.01 -12.48
CA ARG A 308 8.31 -13.82 -12.49
C ARG A 308 7.48 -13.70 -13.77
N ASN A 309 7.58 -12.57 -14.48
CA ASN A 309 6.81 -12.28 -15.70
C ASN A 309 7.56 -12.60 -17.00
N SER A 310 8.81 -13.07 -16.93
CA SER A 310 9.64 -13.41 -18.10
C SER A 310 9.39 -14.81 -18.66
N ALA A 311 8.61 -15.63 -17.95
CA ALA A 311 8.31 -17.00 -18.36
C ALA A 311 7.28 -17.05 -19.50
N ASP A 312 7.44 -18.03 -20.40
CA ASP A 312 6.53 -18.31 -21.50
C ASP A 312 5.10 -18.60 -20.97
N PRO A 313 4.05 -17.88 -21.42
CA PRO A 313 2.67 -18.09 -20.97
C PRO A 313 2.16 -19.53 -21.16
N THR A 314 2.79 -20.32 -22.04
CA THR A 314 2.41 -21.70 -22.32
C THR A 314 3.01 -22.73 -21.36
N ARG A 315 3.98 -22.33 -20.50
CA ARG A 315 4.68 -23.22 -19.55
C ARG A 315 4.55 -22.70 -18.11
N ARG A 316 3.36 -22.89 -17.52
CA ARG A 316 3.06 -22.45 -16.16
C ARG A 316 3.69 -23.39 -15.12
N LYS A 317 4.52 -22.85 -14.22
CA LYS A 317 5.06 -23.55 -13.04
C LYS A 317 3.91 -24.00 -12.14
N GLN A 318 3.90 -25.27 -11.73
CA GLN A 318 2.90 -25.79 -10.81
C GLN A 318 3.37 -25.63 -9.35
N ASP A 319 2.41 -25.50 -8.42
CA ASP A 319 2.68 -25.31 -7.00
C ASP A 319 2.91 -26.66 -6.31
N VAL A 320 4.18 -27.04 -6.15
CA VAL A 320 4.57 -28.35 -5.60
C VAL A 320 4.11 -28.50 -4.15
N GLY A 321 4.17 -27.44 -3.36
CA GLY A 321 3.75 -27.47 -1.96
C GLY A 321 2.27 -27.79 -1.85
N LEU A 322 1.43 -27.08 -2.60
CA LEU A 322 0.00 -27.34 -2.65
C LEU A 322 -0.32 -28.73 -3.23
N TYR A 323 0.42 -29.17 -4.25
CA TYR A 323 0.29 -30.50 -4.82
C TYR A 323 0.53 -31.61 -3.78
N ALA A 324 1.63 -31.51 -3.03
CA ALA A 324 1.97 -32.48 -1.99
C ALA A 324 0.95 -32.47 -0.82
N MET A 325 0.43 -31.31 -0.45
CA MET A 325 -0.63 -31.24 0.58
C MET A 325 -1.93 -31.93 0.18
N ASN A 326 -2.28 -31.91 -1.12
CA ASN A 326 -3.49 -32.58 -1.61
C ASN A 326 -3.44 -34.12 -1.45
N HIS A 327 -2.27 -34.72 -1.21
CA HIS A 327 -2.16 -36.15 -0.94
C HIS A 327 -2.63 -36.54 0.46
N GLY A 328 -2.62 -35.61 1.43
CA GLY A 328 -3.17 -35.85 2.77
C GLY A 328 -2.23 -36.57 3.76
N ASP A 329 -1.17 -37.23 3.28
CA ASP A 329 -0.27 -38.08 4.07
C ASP A 329 1.22 -37.70 3.96
N VAL A 330 1.50 -36.43 3.59
CA VAL A 330 2.85 -35.94 3.28
C VAL A 330 3.21 -34.77 4.22
N TYR A 331 4.38 -34.71 4.84
CA TYR A 331 4.80 -33.47 5.51
C TYR A 331 5.19 -32.43 4.46
N VAL A 332 4.69 -31.19 4.54
CA VAL A 332 5.00 -30.15 3.55
C VAL A 332 5.48 -28.87 4.23
N ALA A 333 6.60 -28.31 3.79
CA ALA A 333 7.05 -26.99 4.22
C ALA A 333 7.50 -26.11 3.05
N SER A 334 7.24 -24.82 3.17
CA SER A 334 7.82 -23.78 2.32
C SER A 334 8.79 -22.97 3.16
N VAL A 335 10.04 -22.90 2.72
CA VAL A 335 11.14 -22.32 3.50
C VAL A 335 11.98 -21.36 2.65
N ALA A 336 12.65 -20.40 3.29
CA ALA A 336 13.58 -19.52 2.61
C ALA A 336 14.72 -19.13 3.56
N ILE A 337 15.94 -19.59 3.27
CA ILE A 337 17.10 -19.45 4.18
C ILE A 337 17.47 -18.00 4.46
N TYR A 338 17.34 -17.12 3.47
CA TYR A 338 17.62 -15.69 3.62
C TYR A 338 16.45 -14.91 4.23
N SER A 339 15.29 -15.55 4.49
CA SER A 339 14.16 -14.96 5.20
C SER A 339 14.11 -15.39 6.66
N SER A 340 14.22 -16.70 6.92
CA SER A 340 14.19 -17.24 8.29
C SER A 340 14.98 -18.55 8.39
N TYR A 341 16.20 -18.44 8.89
CA TYR A 341 17.07 -19.61 9.13
C TYR A 341 16.49 -20.55 10.20
N ALA A 342 15.90 -20.01 11.26
CA ALA A 342 15.29 -20.81 12.33
C ALA A 342 14.12 -21.67 11.81
N GLN A 343 13.29 -21.10 10.93
CA GLN A 343 12.18 -21.81 10.30
C GLN A 343 12.67 -22.93 9.38
N VAL A 344 13.75 -22.70 8.62
CA VAL A 344 14.40 -23.75 7.82
C VAL A 344 14.84 -24.91 8.71
N LEU A 345 15.56 -24.65 9.80
CA LEU A 345 16.01 -25.72 10.70
C LEU A 345 14.84 -26.52 11.27
N GLN A 346 13.81 -25.81 11.72
CA GLN A 346 12.63 -26.45 12.30
C GLN A 346 11.91 -27.32 11.26
N ALA A 347 11.72 -26.82 10.04
CA ALA A 347 11.09 -27.58 8.96
C ALA A 347 11.88 -28.84 8.58
N LEU A 348 13.22 -28.74 8.50
CA LEU A 348 14.09 -29.89 8.19
C LEU A 348 14.05 -30.96 9.28
N ILE A 349 14.04 -30.56 10.55
CA ILE A 349 13.94 -31.49 11.70
C ILE A 349 12.56 -32.15 11.76
N GLU A 350 11.49 -31.38 11.54
CA GLU A 350 10.13 -31.90 11.53
C GLU A 350 9.91 -32.89 10.38
N ALA A 351 10.42 -32.58 9.19
CA ALA A 351 10.39 -33.48 8.03
C ALA A 351 11.11 -34.81 8.31
N ASP A 352 12.33 -34.78 8.86
CA ASP A 352 13.08 -36.00 9.21
C ASP A 352 12.39 -36.86 10.29
N LYS A 353 11.60 -36.23 11.16
CA LYS A 353 10.83 -36.92 12.21
C LYS A 353 9.52 -37.51 11.67
N PHE A 354 9.01 -37.00 10.55
CA PHE A 354 7.76 -37.46 9.97
C PHE A 354 7.90 -38.88 9.40
N ASP A 355 6.95 -39.77 9.73
CA ASP A 355 6.98 -41.16 9.27
C ASP A 355 6.22 -41.29 7.95
N GLY A 356 6.87 -40.89 6.86
CA GLY A 356 6.29 -40.87 5.52
C GLY A 356 7.06 -39.96 4.57
N PRO A 357 6.53 -39.71 3.36
CA PRO A 357 7.14 -38.77 2.45
C PRO A 357 7.05 -37.34 3.00
N SER A 358 8.09 -36.54 2.80
CA SER A 358 8.10 -35.12 3.11
C SER A 358 8.60 -34.29 1.93
N VAL A 359 8.04 -33.10 1.75
CA VAL A 359 8.37 -32.18 0.66
C VAL A 359 8.63 -30.80 1.23
N ILE A 360 9.86 -30.33 1.06
CA ILE A 360 10.31 -28.99 1.45
C ILE A 360 10.64 -28.22 0.18
N VAL A 361 9.91 -27.13 -0.05
CA VAL A 361 10.19 -26.21 -1.16
C VAL A 361 10.97 -25.03 -0.61
N ALA A 362 12.19 -24.83 -1.12
CA ALA A 362 13.17 -23.89 -0.59
C ALA A 362 13.46 -22.77 -1.59
N TYR A 363 13.15 -21.53 -1.23
CA TYR A 363 13.40 -20.37 -2.08
C TYR A 363 14.85 -19.92 -2.01
N LEU A 364 15.50 -19.83 -3.16
CA LEU A 364 16.90 -19.44 -3.30
C LEU A 364 17.13 -18.68 -4.63
N PRO A 365 16.58 -17.46 -4.79
CA PRO A 365 16.58 -16.75 -6.07
C PRO A 365 17.96 -16.22 -6.46
N TYR A 366 18.53 -16.66 -7.59
CA TYR A 366 19.77 -16.10 -8.13
C TYR A 366 19.82 -16.18 -9.67
N GLU A 367 20.41 -15.17 -10.31
CA GLU A 367 20.54 -15.11 -11.78
C GLU A 367 21.78 -15.83 -12.31
N ASN A 368 22.86 -15.86 -11.52
CA ASN A 368 24.12 -16.54 -11.80
C ASN A 368 24.81 -16.95 -10.49
N GLU A 369 25.78 -17.86 -10.55
CA GLU A 369 26.47 -18.40 -9.37
C GLU A 369 27.34 -17.38 -8.62
N ASP A 370 27.67 -16.26 -9.27
CA ASP A 370 28.47 -15.17 -8.69
C ASP A 370 27.59 -14.08 -8.04
N ALA A 371 26.27 -14.27 -8.00
CA ALA A 371 25.34 -13.32 -7.42
C ALA A 371 25.72 -12.98 -5.96
N PRO A 372 25.83 -11.70 -5.60
CA PRO A 372 26.05 -11.32 -4.21
C PRO A 372 24.93 -11.86 -3.32
N ALA A 373 25.27 -12.46 -2.16
CA ALA A 373 24.28 -12.98 -1.21
C ALA A 373 23.25 -11.92 -0.78
N LEU A 374 23.64 -10.64 -0.80
CA LEU A 374 22.75 -9.50 -0.55
C LEU A 374 21.63 -9.39 -1.60
N ASN A 375 21.89 -9.68 -2.87
CA ASN A 375 20.86 -9.62 -3.92
C ASN A 375 19.87 -10.77 -3.76
N ILE A 376 20.37 -11.96 -3.43
CA ILE A 376 19.54 -13.13 -3.12
C ILE A 376 18.64 -12.83 -1.92
N LEU A 377 19.19 -12.24 -0.86
CA LEU A 377 18.43 -11.83 0.33
C LEU A 377 17.35 -10.80 0.00
N LYS A 378 17.65 -9.80 -0.84
CA LYS A 378 16.67 -8.79 -1.26
C LYS A 378 15.51 -9.41 -2.05
N GLU A 379 15.82 -10.25 -3.04
CA GLU A 379 14.81 -10.97 -3.83
C GLU A 379 13.98 -11.91 -2.96
N THR A 380 14.62 -12.65 -2.03
CA THR A 380 13.93 -13.51 -1.06
C THR A 380 12.98 -12.71 -0.18
N LYS A 381 13.43 -11.58 0.38
CA LYS A 381 12.59 -10.77 1.27
C LYS A 381 11.42 -10.14 0.54
N LEU A 382 11.65 -9.62 -0.67
CA LEU A 382 10.57 -9.11 -1.53
C LEU A 382 9.54 -10.19 -1.86
N ALA A 383 9.98 -11.41 -2.14
CA ALA A 383 9.08 -12.52 -2.43
C ALA A 383 8.21 -12.92 -1.23
N VAL A 384 8.80 -12.99 -0.03
CA VAL A 384 8.10 -13.38 1.21
C VAL A 384 7.17 -12.26 1.68
N ASP A 385 7.65 -11.02 1.75
CA ASP A 385 6.89 -9.85 2.24
C ASP A 385 5.73 -9.50 1.30
N ALA A 386 5.89 -9.74 -0.01
CA ALA A 386 4.81 -9.57 -0.99
C ALA A 386 3.82 -10.74 -1.05
N GLY A 387 3.99 -11.76 -0.21
CA GLY A 387 3.13 -12.96 -0.17
C GLY A 387 3.24 -13.88 -1.40
N TYR A 388 4.26 -13.68 -2.25
CA TYR A 388 4.51 -14.55 -3.40
C TYR A 388 5.12 -15.88 -2.98
N TRP A 389 6.00 -15.86 -1.96
CA TRP A 389 6.60 -17.05 -1.36
C TRP A 389 6.24 -17.15 0.13
N PRO A 390 5.04 -17.65 0.50
CA PRO A 390 4.67 -17.78 1.90
C PRO A 390 5.54 -18.85 2.59
N LEU A 391 5.97 -18.59 3.82
CA LEU A 391 6.67 -19.55 4.67
C LEU A 391 5.68 -20.28 5.55
N TYR A 392 5.61 -21.60 5.45
CA TYR A 392 4.65 -22.39 6.20
C TYR A 392 5.15 -23.82 6.43
N ARG A 393 4.50 -24.52 7.35
CA ARG A 393 4.69 -25.94 7.65
C ARG A 393 3.35 -26.63 7.82
N TRP A 394 3.20 -27.79 7.23
CA TRP A 394 2.01 -28.62 7.27
C TRP A 394 2.40 -30.05 7.65
N ASP A 395 1.84 -30.51 8.76
CA ASP A 395 2.08 -31.83 9.34
C ASP A 395 0.73 -32.53 9.58
N PRO A 396 0.29 -33.40 8.66
CA PRO A 396 -0.99 -34.10 8.77
C PRO A 396 -1.07 -35.01 10.00
N SER A 397 0.06 -35.43 10.57
CA SER A 397 0.08 -36.30 11.76
C SER A 397 -0.42 -35.60 13.03
N LYS A 398 -0.41 -34.26 13.08
CA LYS A 398 -0.94 -33.48 14.21
C LYS A 398 -2.45 -33.55 14.31
N GLU A 399 -3.16 -33.66 13.19
CA GLU A 399 -4.62 -33.76 13.16
C GLU A 399 -5.11 -35.05 13.85
N LEU A 400 -4.39 -36.17 13.65
CA LEU A 400 -4.65 -37.45 14.32
C LEU A 400 -4.49 -37.37 15.85
N ASN A 401 -3.71 -36.41 16.35
CA ASN A 401 -3.46 -36.17 17.77
C ASN A 401 -4.30 -35.00 18.34
N GLY A 402 -5.28 -34.48 17.58
CA GLY A 402 -6.15 -33.37 17.98
C GLY A 402 -5.50 -31.98 17.95
N GLY A 403 -4.33 -31.84 17.34
CA GLY A 403 -3.64 -30.56 17.12
C GLY A 403 -3.89 -29.97 15.73
N GLU A 404 -3.46 -28.73 15.52
CA GLU A 404 -3.55 -28.05 14.21
C GLU A 404 -2.46 -28.56 13.25
N PRO A 405 -2.80 -29.14 12.09
CA PRO A 405 -1.83 -29.61 11.11
C PRO A 405 -1.08 -28.48 10.39
N PHE A 406 -1.68 -27.29 10.24
CA PHE A 406 -1.04 -26.18 9.50
C PHE A 406 -0.43 -25.13 10.44
N THR A 407 0.73 -24.59 10.05
CA THR A 407 1.37 -23.46 10.73
C THR A 407 1.93 -22.50 9.69
N LEU A 408 1.49 -21.24 9.76
CA LEU A 408 2.02 -20.17 8.94
C LEU A 408 3.14 -19.45 9.69
N ASP A 409 4.30 -19.31 9.04
CA ASP A 409 5.49 -18.67 9.61
C ASP A 409 5.79 -17.28 8.99
N SER A 410 5.09 -16.88 7.91
CA SER A 410 5.17 -15.56 7.27
C SER A 410 3.89 -14.73 7.45
N ASP A 411 3.99 -13.40 7.41
CA ASP A 411 2.86 -12.49 7.63
C ASP A 411 1.77 -12.53 6.53
N ALA A 412 2.08 -13.07 5.36
CA ALA A 412 1.17 -13.17 4.21
C ALA A 412 1.08 -14.61 3.66
N VAL A 413 -0.09 -14.97 3.15
CA VAL A 413 -0.42 -16.26 2.51
C VAL A 413 -0.88 -16.05 1.08
N LYS A 414 -0.50 -16.94 0.17
CA LYS A 414 -0.99 -16.95 -1.22
C LYS A 414 -2.45 -17.43 -1.30
N ASN A 415 -3.28 -16.79 -2.13
CA ASN A 415 -4.72 -17.09 -2.27
C ASN A 415 -5.04 -18.58 -2.55
N ASP A 416 -4.24 -19.26 -3.38
CA ASP A 416 -4.45 -20.68 -3.69
C ASP A 416 -4.24 -21.59 -2.46
N LEU A 417 -3.27 -21.23 -1.61
CA LEU A 417 -2.99 -21.93 -0.36
C LEU A 417 -4.08 -21.65 0.67
N GLN A 418 -4.52 -20.39 0.80
CA GLN A 418 -5.64 -20.01 1.65
C GLN A 418 -6.93 -20.77 1.28
N ALA A 419 -7.27 -20.83 -0.02
CA ALA A 419 -8.43 -21.57 -0.51
C ALA A 419 -8.34 -23.09 -0.30
N PHE A 420 -7.14 -23.66 -0.19
CA PHE A 420 -6.95 -25.05 0.21
C PHE A 420 -7.18 -25.24 1.71
N LEU A 421 -6.61 -24.37 2.55
CA LEU A 421 -6.80 -24.40 4.01
C LEU A 421 -8.27 -24.21 4.39
N ASP A 422 -8.98 -23.31 3.72
CA ASP A 422 -10.41 -23.07 3.96
C ASP A 422 -11.27 -24.28 3.57
N ARG A 423 -10.93 -24.99 2.48
CA ARG A 423 -11.58 -26.25 2.09
C ARG A 423 -11.36 -27.36 3.13
N GLN A 424 -10.15 -27.49 3.68
CA GLN A 424 -9.84 -28.47 4.71
C GLN A 424 -10.52 -28.12 6.04
N ASN A 425 -10.47 -26.86 6.48
CA ASN A 425 -11.19 -26.40 7.67
C ASN A 425 -12.70 -26.68 7.57
N HIS A 426 -13.29 -26.51 6.38
CA HIS A 426 -14.69 -26.84 6.13
C HIS A 426 -14.95 -28.37 6.22
N LEU A 427 -14.05 -29.20 5.69
CA LEU A 427 -14.14 -30.67 5.80
C LEU A 427 -13.98 -31.15 7.25
N SER A 428 -13.01 -30.63 8.00
CA SER A 428 -12.77 -30.97 9.41
C SER A 428 -13.92 -30.49 10.31
N GLN A 429 -14.59 -29.38 9.97
CA GLN A 429 -15.83 -28.94 10.63
C GLN A 429 -17.03 -29.85 10.29
N LEU A 430 -17.14 -30.34 9.06
CA LEU A 430 -18.19 -31.29 8.64
C LEU A 430 -18.02 -32.66 9.32
N VAL A 431 -16.79 -33.12 9.54
CA VAL A 431 -16.50 -34.38 10.27
C VAL A 431 -16.76 -34.24 11.78
N ARG A 432 -16.63 -33.04 12.35
CA ARG A 432 -16.93 -32.74 13.77
C ARG A 432 -18.41 -32.54 14.10
N SER A 433 -19.33 -32.73 13.15
CA SER A 433 -20.77 -32.43 13.27
C SER A 433 -21.61 -33.42 14.12
N LYS A 434 -21.04 -34.10 15.12
CA LYS A 434 -21.82 -34.75 16.18
C LYS A 434 -21.64 -34.01 17.52
N PRO A 435 -22.70 -33.38 18.06
CA PRO A 435 -22.60 -32.59 19.27
C PRO A 435 -22.76 -33.46 20.52
N GLN A 436 -21.88 -33.29 21.51
CA GLN A 436 -22.22 -33.52 22.90
C GLN A 436 -21.85 -32.26 23.69
N LEU A 437 -22.89 -31.55 24.13
CA LEU A 437 -22.84 -30.44 25.06
C LEU A 437 -22.67 -30.98 26.48
N ALA A 438 -21.72 -30.41 27.23
CA ALA A 438 -21.88 -30.19 28.67
C ALA A 438 -21.22 -28.87 29.08
N THR A 439 -22.08 -28.06 29.68
CA THR A 439 -22.05 -26.72 30.23
C THR A 439 -20.99 -26.48 31.35
N GLU A 440 -20.42 -25.27 31.33
CA GLU A 440 -19.86 -24.41 32.41
C GLU A 440 -19.34 -25.01 33.74
N LEU A 441 -18.12 -24.63 34.18
CA LEU A 441 -17.85 -23.47 35.06
C LEU A 441 -16.34 -23.37 35.45
N VAL A 442 -15.77 -22.18 35.24
CA VAL A 442 -14.70 -21.46 35.99
C VAL A 442 -13.33 -22.13 36.22
N GLY A 443 -12.27 -21.40 35.86
CA GLY A 443 -11.02 -21.42 36.65
C GLY A 443 -9.73 -20.98 35.95
N SER A 444 -9.57 -19.68 35.75
CA SER A 444 -8.35 -18.83 35.86
C SER A 444 -6.97 -19.45 36.22
N LEU A 445 -6.49 -20.50 35.53
CA LEU A 445 -5.12 -21.02 35.73
C LEU A 445 -4.47 -21.64 34.47
N GLY A 446 -5.16 -21.67 33.32
CA GLY A 446 -4.66 -22.26 32.07
C GLY A 446 -3.85 -21.30 31.19
N GLU A 447 -4.21 -20.01 31.17
CA GLU A 447 -3.53 -19.01 30.34
C GLU A 447 -2.15 -18.66 30.88
N THR A 448 -2.00 -18.57 32.21
CA THR A 448 -0.70 -18.32 32.83
C THR A 448 0.30 -19.45 32.55
N VAL A 449 -0.14 -20.71 32.45
CA VAL A 449 0.75 -21.85 32.15
C VAL A 449 1.13 -21.91 30.67
N LYS A 450 0.22 -21.52 29.77
CA LYS A 450 0.52 -21.38 28.33
C LYS A 450 1.45 -20.20 28.06
N GLU A 451 1.24 -19.07 28.72
CA GLU A 451 2.15 -17.91 28.66
C GLU A 451 3.49 -18.23 29.29
N ILE A 452 3.54 -18.88 30.45
CA ILE A 452 4.80 -19.32 31.09
C ILE A 452 5.55 -20.33 30.20
N ARG A 453 4.86 -21.23 29.48
CA ARG A 453 5.49 -22.14 28.52
C ARG A 453 5.98 -21.42 27.26
N LYS A 454 5.22 -20.44 26.76
CA LYS A 454 5.62 -19.60 25.62
C LYS A 454 6.82 -18.71 26.01
N LYS A 455 6.83 -18.16 27.23
CA LYS A 455 7.95 -17.42 27.83
C LYS A 455 9.16 -18.34 28.04
N LYS A 456 9.00 -19.55 28.59
CA LYS A 456 10.10 -20.53 28.75
C LYS A 456 10.66 -21.02 27.42
N ALA A 457 9.82 -21.16 26.39
CA ALA A 457 10.25 -21.54 25.04
C ALA A 457 10.99 -20.39 24.36
N LEU A 458 10.54 -19.13 24.51
CA LEU A 458 11.26 -17.94 24.07
C LEU A 458 12.55 -17.70 24.86
N GLN A 459 12.56 -18.01 26.15
CA GLN A 459 13.73 -17.87 27.02
C GLN A 459 14.77 -18.94 26.65
N SER A 460 14.35 -20.20 26.44
CA SER A 460 15.22 -21.28 25.94
C SER A 460 15.73 -21.02 24.51
N TYR A 461 14.97 -20.28 23.69
CA TYR A 461 15.34 -19.84 22.35
C TYR A 461 16.36 -18.68 22.38
N ASN A 462 16.19 -17.73 23.30
CA ASN A 462 17.16 -16.65 23.54
C ASN A 462 18.46 -17.17 24.16
N ASP A 463 18.36 -18.15 25.07
CA ASP A 463 19.50 -18.86 25.67
C ASP A 463 20.29 -19.68 24.62
N LEU A 464 19.64 -20.08 23.51
CA LEU A 464 20.25 -20.78 22.38
C LEU A 464 20.91 -19.83 21.37
N LEU A 465 20.50 -18.57 21.32
CA LEU A 465 21.02 -17.56 20.38
C LEU A 465 22.11 -16.66 20.96
N THR A 466 22.43 -16.78 22.25
CA THR A 466 23.52 -16.01 22.88
C THR A 466 24.72 -16.90 23.20
N ASN A 467 25.74 -16.85 22.34
CA ASN A 467 27.05 -16.54 22.87
C ASN A 467 27.09 -15.02 23.06
N LEU A 468 26.82 -14.63 24.31
CA LEU A 468 27.46 -13.55 25.07
C LEU A 468 27.72 -12.21 24.33
N ASP A 469 27.03 -11.17 24.81
CA ASP A 469 27.38 -9.73 24.79
C ASP A 469 26.64 -8.75 23.85
N ALA A 470 25.48 -9.08 23.25
CA ALA A 470 24.65 -8.07 22.57
C ALA A 470 23.58 -7.46 23.52
N PRO A 471 23.60 -6.14 23.82
CA PRO A 471 22.65 -5.53 24.76
C PRO A 471 21.21 -5.54 24.20
N PRO A 472 20.19 -5.94 24.98
CA PRO A 472 18.79 -5.89 24.56
C PRO A 472 18.30 -4.43 24.54
N LEU A 473 17.64 -4.01 23.46
CA LEU A 473 17.10 -2.65 23.30
C LEU A 473 15.56 -2.66 23.22
N THR A 474 14.90 -2.10 24.22
CA THR A 474 13.46 -1.87 24.20
C THR A 474 13.16 -0.48 23.63
N ILE A 475 12.25 -0.39 22.66
CA ILE A 475 11.87 0.86 21.98
C ILE A 475 10.40 1.14 22.27
N LEU A 476 10.15 2.23 22.98
CA LEU A 476 8.81 2.67 23.37
C LEU A 476 8.43 3.94 22.63
N TYR A 477 7.23 3.97 22.04
CA TYR A 477 6.78 5.16 21.30
C TYR A 477 5.42 5.70 21.75
N ALA A 478 5.22 7.01 21.56
CA ALA A 478 3.93 7.67 21.70
C ALA A 478 3.68 8.56 20.48
N SER A 479 2.52 8.40 19.82
CA SER A 479 2.17 9.13 18.60
C SER A 479 0.66 9.24 18.34
N ASP A 480 0.16 10.45 18.14
CA ASP A 480 -1.22 10.69 17.68
C ASP A 480 -1.32 10.73 16.14
N GLY A 481 -0.22 11.11 15.46
CA GLY A 481 -0.14 11.25 14.00
C GLY A 481 0.63 10.13 13.29
N GLY A 482 1.13 9.14 14.03
CA GLY A 482 1.89 7.99 13.51
C GLY A 482 3.34 8.27 13.08
N ASN A 483 3.84 9.51 13.21
CA ASN A 483 5.23 9.83 12.85
C ASN A 483 6.25 9.20 13.80
N ALA A 484 6.03 9.32 15.12
CA ALA A 484 6.93 8.72 16.11
C ALA A 484 6.88 7.18 16.05
N GLU A 485 5.73 6.60 15.73
CA GLU A 485 5.60 5.16 15.47
C GLU A 485 6.46 4.71 14.27
N LYS A 486 6.42 5.44 13.15
CA LYS A 486 7.27 5.14 11.98
C LYS A 486 8.74 5.21 12.32
N VAL A 487 9.16 6.23 13.07
CA VAL A 487 10.55 6.40 13.50
C VAL A 487 10.97 5.27 14.44
N ALA A 488 10.10 4.83 15.36
CA ALA A 488 10.36 3.71 16.27
C ALA A 488 10.47 2.37 15.54
N LYS A 489 9.59 2.09 14.57
CA LYS A 489 9.69 0.93 13.67
C LYS A 489 11.01 0.93 12.90
N ARG A 490 11.40 2.09 12.36
CA ARG A 490 12.69 2.26 11.67
C ARG A 490 13.87 1.99 12.59
N LEU A 491 13.86 2.56 13.80
CA LEU A 491 14.93 2.36 14.78
C LEU A 491 15.04 0.87 15.17
N SER A 492 13.92 0.19 15.37
CA SER A 492 13.87 -1.25 15.67
C SER A 492 14.52 -2.08 14.58
N ASN A 493 14.13 -1.86 13.32
CA ASN A 493 14.68 -2.60 12.19
C ASN A 493 16.20 -2.38 12.05
N ARG A 494 16.67 -1.14 12.25
CA ARG A 494 18.10 -0.81 12.22
C ARG A 494 18.88 -1.41 13.38
N ALA A 495 18.30 -1.44 14.58
CA ALA A 495 18.90 -2.08 15.74
C ALA A 495 19.01 -3.61 15.55
N GLN A 496 17.97 -4.27 15.01
CA GLN A 496 18.03 -5.69 14.64
C GLN A 496 19.11 -5.99 13.60
N ALA A 497 19.21 -5.15 12.56
CA ALA A 497 20.26 -5.28 11.55
C ALA A 497 21.67 -5.01 12.09
N ARG A 498 21.78 -4.31 13.23
CA ARG A 498 23.02 -4.11 14.00
C ARG A 498 23.30 -5.23 15.01
N GLY A 499 22.51 -6.30 15.00
CA GLY A 499 22.68 -7.45 15.89
C GLY A 499 22.14 -7.25 17.31
N LEU A 500 21.36 -6.19 17.56
CA LEU A 500 20.68 -5.99 18.85
C LEU A 500 19.38 -6.81 18.89
N SER A 501 19.06 -7.40 20.05
CA SER A 501 17.73 -7.94 20.31
C SER A 501 16.79 -6.79 20.63
N THR A 502 15.73 -6.58 19.84
CA THR A 502 14.82 -5.44 20.03
C THR A 502 13.41 -5.82 20.40
N THR A 503 12.79 -5.01 21.26
CA THR A 503 11.36 -5.07 21.59
C THR A 503 10.73 -3.73 21.20
N LEU A 504 9.61 -3.73 20.46
CA LEU A 504 8.92 -2.50 20.05
C LEU A 504 7.51 -2.48 20.65
N ALA A 505 7.14 -1.41 21.35
CA ALA A 505 5.79 -1.27 21.93
C ALA A 505 5.37 0.20 22.07
N THR A 506 4.07 0.44 22.31
CA THR A 506 3.60 1.78 22.71
C THR A 506 3.99 2.05 24.16
N MET A 507 4.18 3.31 24.53
CA MET A 507 4.52 3.67 25.90
C MET A 507 3.50 3.14 26.93
N ASP A 508 2.20 3.21 26.64
CA ASP A 508 1.15 2.77 27.59
C ASP A 508 0.98 1.25 27.70
N THR A 509 1.62 0.45 26.84
CA THR A 509 1.68 -1.02 27.04
C THR A 509 2.69 -1.43 28.11
N MET A 510 3.58 -0.51 28.52
CA MET A 510 4.59 -0.73 29.54
C MET A 510 4.13 -0.14 30.87
N SER A 511 4.11 -0.95 31.94
CA SER A 511 3.88 -0.45 33.29
C SER A 511 5.20 0.02 33.93
N LEU A 512 5.12 0.82 35.00
CA LEU A 512 6.32 1.27 35.72
C LEU A 512 7.10 0.08 36.31
N ASP A 513 6.41 -0.96 36.78
CA ASP A 513 7.05 -2.16 37.34
C ASP A 513 7.78 -2.98 36.28
N SER A 514 7.20 -3.10 35.08
CA SER A 514 7.87 -3.75 33.95
C SER A 514 9.08 -2.94 33.49
N LEU A 515 8.98 -1.61 33.49
CA LEU A 515 10.08 -0.73 33.10
C LEU A 515 11.30 -0.84 34.05
N GLN A 516 11.09 -1.21 35.33
CA GLN A 516 12.20 -1.46 36.28
C GLN A 516 13.05 -2.67 35.90
N GLN A 517 12.51 -3.60 35.11
CA GLN A 517 13.19 -4.82 34.69
C GLN A 517 13.99 -4.63 33.40
N GLU A 518 13.77 -3.51 32.69
CA GLU A 518 14.44 -3.20 31.43
C GLU A 518 15.81 -2.55 31.68
N GLU A 519 16.81 -2.96 30.89
CA GLU A 519 18.16 -2.44 31.00
C GLU A 519 18.41 -1.28 30.02
N PHE A 520 18.18 -1.46 28.71
CA PHE A 520 18.31 -0.37 27.73
C PHE A 520 16.97 -0.03 27.07
N VAL A 521 16.55 1.23 27.18
CA VAL A 521 15.27 1.71 26.62
C VAL A 521 15.45 2.99 25.80
N ALA A 522 15.00 2.98 24.54
CA ALA A 522 14.89 4.16 23.70
C ALA A 522 13.42 4.62 23.62
N PHE A 523 13.16 5.86 24.04
CA PHE A 523 11.82 6.46 23.99
C PHE A 523 11.69 7.40 22.80
N ILE A 524 10.60 7.30 22.05
CA ILE A 524 10.30 8.20 20.92
C ILE A 524 8.91 8.79 21.10
N SER A 525 8.82 10.09 21.38
CA SER A 525 7.55 10.72 21.70
C SER A 525 7.30 11.95 20.83
N SER A 526 6.14 12.01 20.18
CA SER A 526 5.68 13.26 19.56
C SER A 526 5.03 14.18 20.58
N THR A 527 4.95 15.48 20.27
CA THR A 527 4.27 16.46 21.11
C THR A 527 2.82 16.61 20.67
N ALA A 528 1.85 16.43 21.57
CA ALA A 528 0.43 16.61 21.32
C ALA A 528 -0.11 17.87 22.01
N GLY A 529 -1.21 18.44 21.49
CA GLY A 529 -1.91 19.57 22.13
C GLY A 529 -0.94 20.67 22.58
N GLN A 530 -1.10 21.17 23.81
CA GLN A 530 -0.23 22.13 24.52
C GLN A 530 0.96 21.46 25.24
N GLY A 531 1.77 20.73 24.48
CA GLY A 531 2.92 20.02 25.06
C GLY A 531 2.54 18.81 25.90
N GLU A 532 1.34 18.25 25.67
CA GLU A 532 0.86 17.03 26.29
C GLU A 532 1.49 15.80 25.63
N PRO A 533 1.60 14.68 26.37
CA PRO A 533 1.93 13.41 25.76
C PRO A 533 0.81 12.92 24.83
N PRO A 534 1.17 12.26 23.71
CA PRO A 534 0.22 11.58 22.82
C PRO A 534 -0.61 10.54 23.57
N GLN A 535 -1.81 10.25 23.08
CA GLN A 535 -2.81 9.45 23.77
C GLN A 535 -2.26 8.09 24.24
N ASN A 536 -1.46 7.41 23.42
CA ASN A 536 -0.86 6.10 23.68
C ASN A 536 0.45 6.13 24.51
N GLY A 537 0.77 7.26 25.13
CA GLY A 537 1.83 7.37 26.14
C GLY A 537 1.44 8.17 27.38
N ARG A 538 0.16 8.56 27.51
CA ARG A 538 -0.31 9.41 28.61
C ARG A 538 -0.26 8.67 29.95
N GLN A 539 -0.58 7.39 29.98
CA GLN A 539 -0.66 6.62 31.24
C GLN A 539 0.72 6.40 31.84
N LEU A 540 1.69 5.94 31.04
CA LEU A 540 3.07 5.72 31.50
C LEU A 540 3.72 7.04 31.93
N LEU A 541 3.58 8.12 31.16
CA LEU A 541 4.14 9.42 31.54
C LEU A 541 3.50 9.97 32.82
N LYS A 542 2.21 9.72 33.05
CA LYS A 542 1.54 10.08 34.31
C LYS A 542 2.10 9.28 35.49
N ALA A 543 2.34 7.97 35.32
CA ALA A 543 2.92 7.12 36.34
C ALA A 543 4.36 7.53 36.70
N ILE A 544 5.20 7.79 35.69
CA ILE A 544 6.58 8.28 35.85
C ILE A 544 6.60 9.63 36.58
N ASN A 545 5.72 10.56 36.18
CA ASN A 545 5.62 11.85 36.85
C ASN A 545 5.20 11.73 38.32
N ALA A 546 4.20 10.90 38.62
CA ALA A 546 3.74 10.68 39.99
C ALA A 546 4.82 10.06 40.88
N ALA A 547 5.61 9.12 40.34
CA ALA A 547 6.73 8.51 41.06
C ALA A 547 7.87 9.52 41.31
N ALA A 548 8.19 10.37 40.32
CA ALA A 548 9.25 11.36 40.43
C ALA A 548 8.91 12.47 41.45
N VAL A 549 7.63 12.83 41.58
CA VAL A 549 7.16 13.78 42.62
C VAL A 549 7.29 13.19 44.03
N ARG A 550 7.22 11.87 44.17
CA ARG A 550 7.41 11.16 45.45
C ARG A 550 8.88 10.92 45.79
N GLU A 551 9.81 11.44 44.99
CA GLU A 551 11.27 11.28 45.15
C GLU A 551 11.73 9.83 45.29
N GLN A 552 11.04 8.90 44.62
CA GLN A 552 11.36 7.48 44.68
C GLN A 552 12.46 7.12 43.67
N VAL A 553 13.53 6.48 44.11
CA VAL A 553 14.52 5.88 43.20
C VAL A 553 14.01 4.51 42.80
N LEU A 554 13.42 4.42 41.61
CA LEU A 554 12.76 3.20 41.12
C LEU A 554 13.48 2.56 39.94
N LEU A 555 14.28 3.31 39.19
CA LEU A 555 14.87 2.88 37.91
C LEU A 555 16.43 2.86 37.93
N PRO A 556 17.11 2.36 38.98
CA PRO A 556 18.57 2.47 39.11
C PRO A 556 19.36 1.67 38.06
N LYS A 557 18.71 0.71 37.39
CA LYS A 557 19.31 -0.14 36.35
C LYS A 557 19.01 0.35 34.94
N LEU A 558 18.08 1.29 34.79
CA LEU A 558 17.60 1.74 33.49
C LEU A 558 18.63 2.63 32.81
N ARG A 559 19.09 2.21 31.63
CA ARG A 559 19.89 3.00 30.70
C ARG A 559 18.99 3.49 29.58
N PHE A 560 18.81 4.81 29.45
CA PHE A 560 17.81 5.33 28.53
C PHE A 560 18.30 6.44 27.61
N SER A 561 17.58 6.59 26.51
CA SER A 561 17.69 7.75 25.62
C SER A 561 16.30 8.15 25.13
N VAL A 562 16.07 9.44 24.95
CA VAL A 562 14.80 9.96 24.48
C VAL A 562 14.99 10.74 23.19
N PHE A 563 14.09 10.52 22.23
CA PHE A 563 13.93 11.34 21.03
C PHE A 563 12.57 12.02 21.07
N GLY A 564 12.56 13.34 21.28
CA GLY A 564 11.38 14.17 21.15
C GLY A 564 11.13 14.57 19.71
N MET A 565 9.88 14.48 19.26
CA MET A 565 9.42 15.09 18.02
C MET A 565 8.45 16.23 18.33
N GLY A 566 8.72 17.40 17.80
CA GLY A 566 7.96 18.61 18.06
C GLY A 566 8.22 19.65 17.00
N ASP A 567 7.55 20.77 17.15
CA ASP A 567 7.65 21.89 16.24
C ASP A 567 7.93 23.14 17.09
N SER A 568 9.09 23.76 16.88
CA SER A 568 9.53 24.92 17.66
C SER A 568 8.68 26.16 17.40
N HIS A 569 7.99 26.22 16.26
CA HIS A 569 7.16 27.34 15.84
C HIS A 569 5.65 27.05 15.92
N TYR A 570 5.27 25.90 16.49
CA TYR A 570 3.87 25.55 16.71
C TYR A 570 3.18 26.40 17.79
N TRP A 571 4.00 27.12 18.56
CA TRP A 571 3.57 28.03 19.63
C TRP A 571 3.97 29.46 19.27
N PRO A 572 3.04 30.43 19.32
CA PRO A 572 3.30 31.80 18.86
C PRO A 572 4.03 32.64 19.89
N ARG A 573 3.81 32.32 21.17
CA ARG A 573 4.23 33.12 22.30
C ARG A 573 5.64 32.71 22.72
N PRO A 574 6.57 33.66 22.91
CA PRO A 574 7.91 33.36 23.40
C PRO A 574 7.91 32.53 24.70
N GLU A 575 6.94 32.76 25.60
CA GLU A 575 6.75 32.01 26.83
C GLU A 575 6.33 30.55 26.60
N ASP A 576 5.66 30.25 25.49
CA ASP A 576 5.19 28.90 25.13
C ASP A 576 6.26 28.05 24.44
N ALA A 577 7.44 28.62 24.16
CA ALA A 577 8.58 27.89 23.61
C ALA A 577 8.99 26.68 24.46
N HIS A 578 8.64 26.68 25.75
CA HIS A 578 8.86 25.55 26.65
C HIS A 578 8.05 24.29 26.27
N TYR A 579 6.96 24.42 25.51
CA TYR A 579 6.15 23.30 25.03
C TYR A 579 6.79 22.53 23.86
N TYR A 580 7.78 23.12 23.17
CA TYR A 580 8.54 22.45 22.12
C TYR A 580 9.20 21.18 22.67
N ASN A 581 8.87 20.02 22.09
CA ASN A 581 9.37 18.71 22.51
C ASN A 581 9.10 18.37 23.99
N LYS A 582 8.12 19.03 24.62
CA LYS A 582 7.90 18.95 26.07
C LYS A 582 7.70 17.52 26.59
N PRO A 583 6.89 16.64 25.98
CA PRO A 583 6.77 15.26 26.45
C PRO A 583 8.10 14.50 26.45
N GLY A 584 8.94 14.72 25.43
CA GLY A 584 10.28 14.14 25.36
C GLY A 584 11.22 14.71 26.43
N LYS A 585 11.23 16.04 26.62
CA LYS A 585 12.02 16.74 27.64
C LYS A 585 11.62 16.33 29.06
N ASP A 586 10.33 16.30 29.33
CA ASP A 586 9.77 15.92 30.63
C ASP A 586 10.08 14.46 30.93
N LEU A 587 9.88 13.56 29.97
CA LEU A 587 10.21 12.14 30.13
C LEU A 587 11.70 11.94 30.44
N ASP A 588 12.59 12.57 29.66
CA ASP A 588 14.04 12.49 29.85
C ASP A 588 14.46 12.97 31.24
N ALA A 589 13.97 14.15 31.68
CA ALA A 589 14.28 14.70 33.00
C ALA A 589 13.71 13.87 34.16
N ARG A 590 12.55 13.24 33.98
CA ARG A 590 11.89 12.44 35.02
C ARG A 590 12.51 11.06 35.18
N LEU A 591 12.94 10.42 34.09
CA LEU A 591 13.66 9.15 34.13
C LEU A 591 14.99 9.28 34.89
N GLU A 592 15.71 10.39 34.69
CA GLU A 592 16.93 10.70 35.44
C GLU A 592 16.65 10.88 36.95
N LYS A 593 15.60 11.61 37.31
CA LYS A 593 15.19 11.77 38.72
C LYS A 593 14.82 10.45 39.41
N LEU A 594 14.29 9.48 38.66
CA LEU A 594 13.94 8.15 39.17
C LEU A 594 15.15 7.20 39.28
N GLY A 595 16.37 7.67 38.95
CA GLY A 595 17.62 6.90 39.04
C GLY A 595 18.09 6.29 37.72
N GLY A 596 17.44 6.58 36.59
CA GLY A 596 17.89 6.13 35.28
C GLY A 596 19.16 6.84 34.80
N THR A 597 20.02 6.14 34.08
CA THR A 597 21.25 6.67 33.49
C THR A 597 21.06 6.99 32.01
N ARG A 598 21.34 8.23 31.59
CA ARG A 598 21.24 8.65 30.18
C ARG A 598 22.41 8.10 29.36
N VAL A 599 22.14 7.38 28.27
CA VAL A 599 23.17 6.78 27.41
C VAL A 599 23.48 7.55 26.13
N ALA A 600 22.51 8.32 25.63
CA ALA A 600 22.71 9.30 24.57
C ALA A 600 21.96 10.58 24.92
N VAL A 601 22.46 11.72 24.45
CA VAL A 601 21.83 13.02 24.74
C VAL A 601 20.41 13.04 24.17
N LEU A 602 19.49 13.70 24.87
CA LEU A 602 18.13 13.94 24.38
C LEU A 602 18.16 14.48 22.94
N GLY A 603 17.57 13.73 22.01
CA GLY A 603 17.43 14.18 20.64
C GLY A 603 16.14 14.98 20.47
N LEU A 604 16.22 16.10 19.77
CA LEU A 604 15.10 17.00 19.53
C LEU A 604 14.91 17.15 18.02
N GLY A 605 13.85 16.53 17.50
CA GLY A 605 13.40 16.76 16.13
C GLY A 605 12.55 18.02 16.05
N ASP A 606 12.80 18.86 15.04
CA ASP A 606 12.02 20.06 14.76
C ASP A 606 11.40 19.99 13.35
N ASP A 607 10.08 20.08 13.24
CA ASP A 607 9.38 20.11 11.95
C ASP A 607 9.71 21.35 11.09
N GLN A 608 10.37 22.36 11.68
CA GLN A 608 10.78 23.59 10.99
C GLN A 608 12.09 23.47 10.22
N ASP A 609 12.89 22.43 10.49
CA ASP A 609 14.14 22.22 9.77
C ASP A 609 13.91 21.90 8.28
N ALA A 610 14.95 22.05 7.47
CA ALA A 610 14.90 21.75 6.03
C ALA A 610 14.40 20.32 5.74
N ASP A 611 14.85 19.35 6.55
CA ASP A 611 14.46 17.94 6.52
C ASP A 611 13.45 17.58 7.65
N GLY A 612 12.88 18.58 8.33
CA GLY A 612 12.04 18.42 9.51
C GLY A 612 12.74 17.68 10.65
N TYR A 613 12.00 16.85 11.40
CA TYR A 613 12.53 16.08 12.55
C TYR A 613 13.77 15.23 12.23
N GLN A 614 14.04 14.94 10.95
CA GLN A 614 15.18 14.15 10.54
C GLN A 614 16.51 14.81 10.87
N THR A 615 16.60 16.14 10.93
CA THR A 615 17.83 16.86 11.29
C THR A 615 18.32 16.47 12.69
N GLY A 616 17.41 16.53 13.67
CA GLY A 616 17.68 16.07 15.03
C GLY A 616 17.91 14.56 15.10
N TYR A 617 17.13 13.78 14.35
CA TYR A 617 17.25 12.32 14.36
C TYR A 617 18.59 11.81 13.80
N LYS A 618 19.05 12.39 12.67
CA LYS A 618 20.34 12.07 12.04
C LYS A 618 21.53 12.34 12.97
N THR A 619 21.36 13.22 13.96
CA THR A 619 22.37 13.51 14.98
C THR A 619 22.26 12.57 16.18
N TRP A 620 21.04 12.27 16.62
CA TRP A 620 20.75 11.45 17.79
C TRP A 620 21.01 9.96 17.58
N GLU A 621 20.57 9.41 16.45
CA GLU A 621 20.65 7.98 16.14
C GLU A 621 22.09 7.42 16.17
N PRO A 622 23.10 8.07 15.56
CA PRO A 622 24.49 7.63 15.67
C PRO A 622 25.03 7.61 17.11
N GLN A 623 24.59 8.55 17.96
CA GLN A 623 25.00 8.59 19.36
C GLN A 623 24.41 7.42 20.15
N LEU A 624 23.16 7.06 19.85
CA LEU A 624 22.53 5.87 20.43
C LEU A 624 23.29 4.60 20.03
N TRP A 625 23.68 4.45 18.76
CA TRP A 625 24.49 3.31 18.31
C TRP A 625 25.84 3.21 18.98
N LYS A 626 26.52 4.35 19.15
CA LYS A 626 27.80 4.42 19.87
C LYS A 626 27.64 3.99 21.33
N ALA A 627 26.56 4.42 21.99
CA ALA A 627 26.30 4.07 23.38
C ALA A 627 25.94 2.59 23.57
N LEU A 628 25.39 1.95 22.54
CA LEU A 628 25.08 0.52 22.50
C LEU A 628 26.25 -0.33 21.97
N GLY A 629 27.38 0.28 21.60
CA GLY A 629 28.58 -0.42 21.11
C GLY A 629 28.46 -0.99 19.70
N VAL A 630 27.51 -0.50 18.89
CA VAL A 630 27.20 -1.03 17.55
C VAL A 630 27.42 0.00 16.43
N ASP A 631 28.16 1.08 16.70
CA ASP A 631 28.47 2.15 15.74
C ASP A 631 29.44 1.73 14.64
N SER A 632 30.28 0.73 14.89
CA SER A 632 31.24 0.18 13.91
C SER A 632 30.61 -0.70 12.82
N ILE A 633 29.32 -1.03 12.94
CA ILE A 633 28.59 -1.83 11.95
C ILE A 633 28.02 -0.89 10.88
N GLU A 634 28.70 -0.74 9.75
CA GLU A 634 28.15 -0.03 8.59
C GLU A 634 27.00 -0.83 7.96
N ILE A 635 25.77 -0.34 8.09
CA ILE A 635 24.62 -0.82 7.29
C ILE A 635 24.56 0.07 6.05
N THR A 636 25.12 -0.41 4.95
CA THR A 636 24.89 0.16 3.62
C THR A 636 23.58 -0.36 3.04
N GLU A 637 22.46 0.09 3.59
CA GLU A 637 21.17 0.05 2.90
C GLU A 637 20.82 1.46 2.46
N ALA A 638 20.83 1.72 1.15
CA ALA A 638 20.06 2.82 0.62
C ALA A 638 18.58 2.52 0.94
N GLU A 639 17.94 3.41 1.69
CA GLU A 639 16.52 3.27 2.04
C GLU A 639 15.72 3.02 0.75
N PRO A 640 14.89 1.95 0.68
CA PRO A 640 13.93 1.85 -0.39
C PRO A 640 13.03 3.08 -0.32
N GLU A 641 12.91 3.81 -1.43
CA GLU A 641 12.13 5.05 -1.45
C GLU A 641 10.70 4.77 -0.96
N PRO A 642 10.14 5.62 -0.10
CA PRO A 642 8.79 5.43 0.41
C PRO A 642 7.80 5.32 -0.76
N ILE A 643 6.88 4.35 -0.69
CA ILE A 643 5.83 4.20 -1.71
C ILE A 643 4.95 5.46 -1.66
N THR A 644 5.10 6.30 -2.67
CA THR A 644 4.36 7.55 -2.79
C THR A 644 2.99 7.31 -3.43
N ASN A 645 2.11 8.31 -3.35
CA ASN A 645 0.87 8.30 -4.12
C ASN A 645 1.13 8.21 -5.64
N GLU A 646 2.27 8.68 -6.14
CA GLU A 646 2.63 8.54 -7.55
C GLU A 646 2.96 7.08 -7.89
N HIS A 647 3.69 6.38 -7.02
CA HIS A 647 3.97 4.94 -7.17
C HIS A 647 2.68 4.13 -7.18
N ILE A 648 1.74 4.42 -6.26
CA ILE A 648 0.44 3.73 -6.19
C ILE A 648 -0.36 3.95 -7.47
N LYS A 649 -0.42 5.19 -8.00
CA LYS A 649 -1.15 5.49 -9.24
C LYS A 649 -0.54 4.75 -10.45
N ALA A 650 0.78 4.81 -10.61
CA ALA A 650 1.48 4.15 -11.70
C ALA A 650 1.27 2.62 -11.68
N ALA A 651 1.36 2.00 -10.49
CA ALA A 651 1.17 0.57 -10.32
C ALA A 651 -0.29 0.11 -10.43
N SER A 652 -1.26 1.03 -10.36
CA SER A 652 -2.68 0.69 -10.25
C SER A 652 -3.35 0.22 -11.54
N ASN A 653 -2.68 0.28 -12.69
CA ASN A 653 -3.30 0.05 -14.00
C ASN A 653 -4.57 0.91 -14.19
N PHE A 654 -4.39 2.23 -14.19
CA PHE A 654 -5.47 3.23 -14.35
C PHE A 654 -6.57 3.11 -13.30
N LEU A 655 -6.14 3.03 -12.03
CA LEU A 655 -6.94 3.05 -10.80
C LEU A 655 -7.60 1.73 -10.39
N ARG A 656 -7.30 0.61 -11.05
CA ARG A 656 -7.83 -0.71 -10.65
C ARG A 656 -7.25 -1.18 -9.31
N GLY A 657 -5.92 -1.14 -9.20
CA GLY A 657 -5.20 -1.64 -8.04
C GLY A 657 -5.60 -3.08 -7.72
N THR A 658 -5.82 -3.34 -6.44
CA THR A 658 -6.34 -4.62 -5.92
C THR A 658 -7.74 -4.44 -5.31
N ILE A 659 -8.49 -3.43 -5.80
CA ILE A 659 -9.77 -3.03 -5.18
C ILE A 659 -10.78 -4.19 -5.25
N LEU A 660 -10.85 -4.93 -6.35
CA LEU A 660 -11.79 -6.05 -6.49
C LEU A 660 -11.50 -7.14 -5.47
N GLU A 661 -10.23 -7.52 -5.35
CA GLU A 661 -9.76 -8.51 -4.38
C GLU A 661 -10.05 -8.03 -2.94
N GLY A 662 -9.78 -6.76 -2.64
CA GLY A 662 -10.04 -6.19 -1.32
C GLY A 662 -11.53 -6.08 -0.96
N LEU A 663 -12.41 -5.96 -1.95
CA LEU A 663 -13.87 -6.00 -1.76
C LEU A 663 -14.38 -7.42 -1.51
N GLU A 664 -13.72 -8.45 -2.04
CA GLU A 664 -14.06 -9.87 -1.84
C GLU A 664 -13.55 -10.42 -0.50
N ASP A 665 -12.44 -9.86 0.02
CA ASP A 665 -11.90 -10.22 1.34
C ASP A 665 -12.86 -9.84 2.47
N ASN A 666 -13.40 -10.82 3.19
CA ASN A 666 -14.30 -10.59 4.32
C ASN A 666 -13.62 -10.71 5.70
N SER A 667 -12.29 -10.88 5.75
CA SER A 667 -11.53 -11.02 7.00
C SER A 667 -11.40 -9.71 7.79
N THR A 668 -11.52 -8.57 7.10
CA THR A 668 -11.48 -7.21 7.70
C THR A 668 -12.55 -6.31 7.07
N GLY A 669 -13.05 -5.34 7.85
CA GLY A 669 -13.88 -4.25 7.35
C GLY A 669 -13.13 -3.22 6.49
N SER A 670 -11.80 -3.29 6.41
CA SER A 670 -10.94 -2.35 5.69
C SER A 670 -10.58 -2.80 4.26
N LEU A 671 -9.99 -1.88 3.49
CA LEU A 671 -9.25 -2.15 2.25
C LEU A 671 -7.75 -1.93 2.50
N ALA A 672 -6.92 -2.53 1.63
CA ALA A 672 -5.48 -2.31 1.64
C ALA A 672 -5.15 -0.79 1.56
N PRO A 673 -4.08 -0.30 2.20
CA PRO A 673 -3.76 1.13 2.22
C PRO A 673 -3.60 1.77 0.84
N SER A 674 -3.07 1.04 -0.14
CA SER A 674 -2.97 1.45 -1.55
C SER A 674 -4.35 1.65 -2.18
N ASP A 675 -5.24 0.67 -2.01
CA ASP A 675 -6.62 0.73 -2.50
C ASP A 675 -7.43 1.81 -1.79
N GLY A 676 -7.17 2.06 -0.50
CA GLY A 676 -7.69 3.22 0.22
C GLY A 676 -7.28 4.57 -0.41
N GLN A 677 -6.17 4.64 -1.14
CA GLN A 677 -5.84 5.82 -1.96
C GLN A 677 -6.53 5.82 -3.33
N LEU A 678 -6.66 4.65 -3.97
CA LEU A 678 -7.24 4.52 -5.32
C LEU A 678 -8.77 4.67 -5.33
N THR A 679 -9.46 4.15 -4.31
CA THR A 679 -10.91 4.31 -4.11
C THR A 679 -11.33 5.77 -3.98
N LYS A 680 -10.42 6.67 -3.59
CA LYS A 680 -10.66 8.13 -3.63
C LYS A 680 -10.93 8.62 -5.05
N PHE A 681 -10.35 8.05 -6.09
CA PHE A 681 -10.68 8.45 -7.47
C PHE A 681 -12.07 7.97 -7.90
N HIS A 682 -12.60 6.96 -7.22
CA HIS A 682 -13.96 6.43 -7.37
C HIS A 682 -14.97 7.11 -6.44
N GLY A 683 -14.58 8.20 -5.77
CA GLY A 683 -15.47 8.97 -4.89
C GLY A 683 -15.59 8.45 -3.46
N ILE A 684 -14.76 7.48 -3.07
CA ILE A 684 -14.90 6.75 -1.81
C ILE A 684 -13.73 7.08 -0.87
N TYR A 685 -14.00 7.27 0.42
CA TYR A 685 -12.97 7.29 1.47
C TYR A 685 -13.25 6.20 2.48
N GLN A 686 -12.26 5.36 2.75
CA GLN A 686 -12.25 4.59 3.98
C GLN A 686 -12.13 5.54 5.18
N GLN A 687 -12.96 5.29 6.17
CA GLN A 687 -13.08 5.98 7.44
C GLN A 687 -13.30 4.93 8.53
N ASP A 688 -13.40 5.39 9.75
CA ASP A 688 -13.84 4.60 10.88
C ASP A 688 -14.52 5.54 11.88
N ASP A 689 -15.32 4.96 12.76
CA ASP A 689 -15.94 5.71 13.84
C ASP A 689 -14.93 6.00 14.96
N ARG A 690 -14.50 7.25 15.05
CA ARG A 690 -13.51 7.71 16.03
C ARG A 690 -14.07 7.90 17.44
N ASP A 691 -15.40 7.92 17.61
CA ASP A 691 -15.99 8.05 18.95
C ASP A 691 -15.87 6.73 19.74
N ILE A 692 -15.91 5.57 19.06
CA ILE A 692 -15.81 4.24 19.68
C ILE A 692 -14.47 3.53 19.45
N ARG A 693 -13.51 4.19 18.78
CA ARG A 693 -12.23 3.59 18.41
C ARG A 693 -11.45 3.09 19.63
N ASP A 694 -11.37 3.89 20.68
CA ASP A 694 -10.62 3.54 21.90
C ASP A 694 -11.26 2.36 22.64
N GLU A 695 -12.59 2.30 22.68
CA GLU A 695 -13.33 1.16 23.25
C GLU A 695 -13.06 -0.13 22.48
N ARG A 696 -13.11 -0.07 21.14
CA ARG A 696 -12.85 -1.22 20.26
C ARG A 696 -11.41 -1.71 20.37
N LEU A 697 -10.45 -0.79 20.45
CA LEU A 697 -9.05 -1.12 20.67
C LEU A 697 -8.86 -1.85 22.02
N ALA A 698 -9.53 -1.39 23.08
CA ALA A 698 -9.51 -2.05 24.38
C ALA A 698 -10.13 -3.47 24.36
N GLN A 699 -11.07 -3.72 23.45
CA GLN A 699 -11.68 -5.04 23.21
C GLN A 699 -10.83 -5.94 22.29
N GLY A 700 -9.70 -5.45 21.76
CA GLY A 700 -8.84 -6.20 20.83
C GLY A 700 -9.45 -6.41 19.44
N VAL A 701 -10.46 -5.63 19.06
CA VAL A 701 -11.12 -5.71 17.74
C VAL A 701 -10.70 -4.54 16.86
N GLU A 702 -10.74 -4.74 15.54
CA GLU A 702 -10.40 -3.68 14.57
C GLU A 702 -11.31 -2.44 14.72
N PRO A 703 -10.87 -1.24 14.29
CA PRO A 703 -11.74 -0.07 14.22
C PRO A 703 -13.04 -0.36 13.49
N ALA A 704 -14.12 0.35 13.82
CA ALA A 704 -15.40 0.24 13.13
C ALA A 704 -15.29 0.89 11.74
N PHE A 705 -14.63 0.18 10.81
CA PHE A 705 -14.39 0.66 9.47
C PHE A 705 -15.71 0.87 8.71
N ALA A 706 -15.79 2.03 8.08
CA ALA A 706 -16.87 2.41 7.21
C ALA A 706 -16.32 3.27 6.09
N PHE A 707 -17.17 3.60 5.14
CA PHE A 707 -16.78 4.34 3.96
C PHE A 707 -17.71 5.52 3.78
N MET A 708 -17.12 6.64 3.37
CA MET A 708 -17.88 7.78 2.85
C MET A 708 -17.87 7.73 1.34
N ILE A 709 -19.07 7.86 0.76
CA ILE A 709 -19.28 8.00 -0.68
C ILE A 709 -19.62 9.46 -0.97
N ARG A 710 -19.00 10.02 -2.00
CA ARG A 710 -19.31 11.36 -2.52
C ARG A 710 -19.68 11.29 -3.99
N ILE A 711 -20.69 12.05 -4.37
CA ILE A 711 -21.21 12.09 -5.74
C ILE A 711 -20.56 13.22 -6.55
N ARG A 712 -20.44 13.02 -7.85
CA ARG A 712 -20.17 14.07 -8.84
C ARG A 712 -21.50 14.56 -9.39
N MET A 713 -21.80 15.84 -9.14
CA MET A 713 -23.08 16.48 -9.49
C MET A 713 -22.81 17.95 -9.86
N PRO A 714 -22.43 18.23 -11.12
CA PRO A 714 -22.03 19.58 -11.53
C PRO A 714 -23.16 20.58 -11.26
N GLY A 715 -22.82 21.71 -10.64
CA GLY A 715 -23.77 22.77 -10.27
C GLY A 715 -24.78 22.40 -9.17
N GLY A 716 -24.70 21.21 -8.59
CA GLY A 716 -25.57 20.82 -7.47
C GLY A 716 -27.03 20.58 -7.82
N VAL A 717 -27.37 20.41 -9.10
CA VAL A 717 -28.76 20.21 -9.53
C VAL A 717 -29.11 18.74 -9.46
N CYS A 718 -30.21 18.43 -8.76
CA CYS A 718 -30.71 17.09 -8.50
C CYS A 718 -32.21 17.02 -8.81
N THR A 719 -32.65 15.98 -9.52
CA THR A 719 -34.07 15.73 -9.77
C THR A 719 -34.78 15.19 -8.51
N PRO A 720 -36.10 15.30 -8.40
CA PRO A 720 -36.85 14.69 -7.29
C PRO A 720 -36.68 13.17 -7.21
N GLU A 721 -36.59 12.47 -8.34
CA GLU A 721 -36.30 11.03 -8.40
C GLU A 721 -34.91 10.72 -7.84
N GLN A 722 -33.88 11.46 -8.28
CA GLN A 722 -32.53 11.33 -7.73
C GLN A 722 -32.51 11.57 -6.23
N TRP A 723 -33.23 12.58 -5.73
CA TRP A 723 -33.37 12.85 -4.29
C TRP A 723 -33.95 11.66 -3.52
N LEU A 724 -35.05 11.06 -4.01
CA LEU A 724 -35.67 9.89 -3.38
C LEU A 724 -34.71 8.70 -3.32
N THR A 725 -33.93 8.47 -4.37
CA THR A 725 -32.90 7.42 -4.36
C THR A 725 -31.77 7.74 -3.37
N MET A 726 -31.32 8.99 -3.28
CA MET A 726 -30.29 9.38 -2.29
C MET A 726 -30.79 9.17 -0.86
N ASP A 727 -32.04 9.53 -0.60
CA ASP A 727 -32.71 9.33 0.66
C ASP A 727 -32.81 7.83 1.04
N GLN A 728 -33.17 6.97 0.08
CA GLN A 728 -33.19 5.52 0.24
C GLN A 728 -31.79 4.94 0.49
N ILE A 729 -30.77 5.34 -0.28
CA ILE A 729 -29.38 4.88 -0.11
C ILE A 729 -28.85 5.21 1.29
N ALA A 730 -29.20 6.38 1.82
CA ALA A 730 -28.80 6.74 3.18
C ALA A 730 -29.34 5.76 4.23
N ASP A 731 -30.58 5.25 4.05
CA ASP A 731 -31.21 4.28 4.95
C ASP A 731 -30.70 2.84 4.74
N GLU A 732 -30.56 2.41 3.49
CA GLU A 732 -30.24 1.01 3.18
C GLU A 732 -28.74 0.69 3.28
N HIS A 733 -27.89 1.66 2.92
CA HIS A 733 -26.46 1.45 2.81
C HIS A 733 -25.63 2.30 3.77
N GLY A 734 -26.14 3.46 4.19
CA GLY A 734 -25.43 4.42 5.03
C GLY A 734 -25.87 4.43 6.50
N SER A 735 -25.63 5.55 7.16
CA SER A 735 -25.97 5.78 8.57
C SER A 735 -27.36 6.40 8.79
N GLY A 736 -28.30 6.23 7.85
CA GLY A 736 -29.64 6.85 7.89
C GLY A 736 -29.66 8.36 7.60
N THR A 737 -28.50 8.99 7.36
CA THR A 737 -28.39 10.44 7.10
C THR A 737 -27.44 10.70 5.94
N PHE A 738 -27.56 11.87 5.34
CA PHE A 738 -26.65 12.33 4.30
C PHE A 738 -26.39 13.83 4.41
N LYS A 739 -25.35 14.30 3.74
CA LYS A 739 -24.86 15.69 3.90
C LYS A 739 -24.70 16.41 2.58
N ILE A 740 -25.24 17.62 2.51
CA ILE A 740 -24.94 18.63 1.49
C ILE A 740 -23.58 19.26 1.81
N THR A 741 -22.69 19.25 0.84
CA THR A 741 -21.32 19.73 1.01
C THR A 741 -21.12 21.15 0.51
N THR A 742 -20.01 21.75 0.95
CA THR A 742 -19.46 23.02 0.45
C THR A 742 -19.07 23.03 -1.02
N ARG A 743 -19.34 21.94 -1.75
CA ARG A 743 -19.15 21.80 -3.19
C ARG A 743 -20.38 21.25 -3.91
N GLN A 744 -21.57 21.57 -3.41
CA GLN A 744 -22.85 21.27 -4.07
C GLN A 744 -23.02 19.79 -4.43
N THR A 745 -22.75 18.91 -3.48
CA THR A 745 -22.93 17.47 -3.68
C THR A 745 -23.26 16.77 -2.37
N PHE A 746 -23.75 15.53 -2.46
CA PHE A 746 -24.06 14.65 -1.35
C PHE A 746 -22.82 13.91 -0.83
N GLN A 747 -22.85 13.60 0.47
CA GLN A 747 -22.00 12.60 1.10
C GLN A 747 -22.83 11.65 1.95
N PHE A 748 -22.64 10.36 1.72
CA PHE A 748 -23.12 9.27 2.59
C PHE A 748 -21.98 8.85 3.50
N HIS A 749 -22.25 8.69 4.79
CA HIS A 749 -21.29 8.19 5.76
C HIS A 749 -21.79 6.86 6.32
N GLY A 750 -20.89 6.08 6.94
CA GLY A 750 -21.26 4.82 7.57
C GLY A 750 -21.50 3.66 6.60
N VAL A 751 -21.16 3.80 5.31
CA VAL A 751 -21.34 2.71 4.34
C VAL A 751 -20.31 1.63 4.60
N ILE A 752 -20.73 0.43 4.97
CA ILE A 752 -19.80 -0.68 5.24
C ILE A 752 -19.30 -1.32 3.93
N LYS A 753 -18.14 -2.01 3.98
CA LYS A 753 -17.46 -2.55 2.79
C LYS A 753 -18.38 -3.35 1.87
N ARG A 754 -19.17 -4.27 2.44
CA ARG A 754 -20.12 -5.12 1.70
C ARG A 754 -21.25 -4.37 0.98
N HIS A 755 -21.57 -3.14 1.39
CA HIS A 755 -22.64 -2.33 0.78
C HIS A 755 -22.10 -1.29 -0.22
N LEU A 756 -20.77 -1.12 -0.33
CA LEU A 756 -20.15 -0.12 -1.22
C LEU A 756 -20.60 -0.26 -2.67
N LYS A 757 -20.53 -1.49 -3.20
CA LYS A 757 -20.84 -1.77 -4.59
C LYS A 757 -22.32 -1.52 -4.90
N SER A 758 -23.22 -2.03 -4.06
CA SER A 758 -24.67 -1.81 -4.19
C SER A 758 -25.02 -0.33 -4.14
N ALA A 759 -24.46 0.42 -3.18
CA ALA A 759 -24.70 1.87 -3.08
C ALA A 759 -24.27 2.62 -4.36
N ILE A 760 -23.12 2.27 -4.95
CA ILE A 760 -22.64 2.90 -6.19
C ILE A 760 -23.52 2.52 -7.39
N GLN A 761 -24.00 1.29 -7.44
CA GLN A 761 -24.95 0.85 -8.47
C GLN A 761 -26.28 1.60 -8.37
N ASP A 762 -26.81 1.81 -7.16
CA ASP A 762 -28.04 2.57 -6.93
C ASP A 762 -27.88 4.04 -7.34
N ILE A 763 -26.74 4.66 -7.03
CA ILE A 763 -26.40 6.01 -7.51
C ILE A 763 -26.40 6.03 -9.06
N ASN A 764 -25.82 5.02 -9.69
CA ASN A 764 -25.72 4.95 -11.15
C ASN A 764 -27.06 4.74 -11.86
N ARG A 765 -28.01 4.02 -11.23
CA ARG A 765 -29.35 3.79 -11.79
C ARG A 765 -30.12 5.09 -12.06
N VAL A 766 -29.87 6.13 -11.28
CA VAL A 766 -30.46 7.47 -11.47
C VAL A 766 -29.54 8.46 -12.20
N LEU A 767 -28.60 7.93 -12.99
CA LEU A 767 -27.68 8.69 -13.84
C LEU A 767 -26.74 9.65 -13.08
N LEU A 768 -26.46 9.34 -11.82
CA LEU A 768 -25.39 9.98 -11.05
C LEU A 768 -24.16 9.06 -10.99
N ASP A 769 -23.00 9.60 -10.67
CA ASP A 769 -21.78 8.82 -10.48
C ASP A 769 -20.88 9.40 -9.39
N THR A 770 -19.94 8.60 -8.91
CA THR A 770 -18.98 8.99 -7.87
C THR A 770 -17.56 9.15 -8.44
N LEU A 771 -17.39 8.88 -9.75
CA LEU A 771 -16.11 9.01 -10.45
C LEU A 771 -15.60 10.45 -10.34
N ALA A 772 -14.33 10.60 -9.97
CA ALA A 772 -13.68 11.91 -9.79
C ALA A 772 -14.33 12.86 -8.77
N ALA A 773 -15.27 12.40 -7.94
CA ALA A 773 -15.77 13.22 -6.83
C ALA A 773 -14.65 13.53 -5.80
N CYS A 774 -13.64 12.66 -5.73
CA CYS A 774 -12.53 12.66 -4.80
C CYS A 774 -11.19 12.43 -5.55
N GLY A 775 -10.07 12.08 -4.89
CA GLY A 775 -8.79 11.81 -5.59
C GLY A 775 -8.00 13.03 -6.09
N ASP A 776 -6.96 12.78 -6.89
CA ASP A 776 -6.08 13.76 -7.55
C ASP A 776 -6.49 13.98 -9.00
N VAL A 777 -7.68 14.53 -9.15
CA VAL A 777 -8.43 14.71 -10.39
C VAL A 777 -9.30 15.97 -10.22
N ASN A 778 -9.93 16.45 -11.30
CA ASN A 778 -10.94 17.50 -11.20
C ASN A 778 -12.08 17.07 -10.27
N ARG A 779 -12.41 17.92 -9.29
CA ARG A 779 -13.52 17.71 -8.36
C ARG A 779 -14.83 18.22 -8.96
N ASN A 780 -15.92 18.06 -8.20
CA ASN A 780 -17.22 18.62 -8.58
C ASN A 780 -17.11 20.10 -8.99
N VAL A 781 -17.61 20.43 -10.18
CA VAL A 781 -17.67 21.80 -10.71
C VAL A 781 -18.89 22.46 -10.10
N VAL A 782 -18.70 23.59 -9.43
CA VAL A 782 -19.77 24.29 -8.72
C VAL A 782 -20.19 25.54 -9.49
N CYS A 783 -21.46 25.93 -9.39
CA CYS A 783 -21.96 27.19 -9.94
C CYS A 783 -22.97 27.86 -9.00
N SER A 784 -23.10 29.18 -9.10
CA SER A 784 -24.08 29.93 -8.30
C SER A 784 -25.51 29.43 -8.51
N SER A 785 -26.29 29.36 -7.43
CA SER A 785 -27.65 28.79 -7.46
C SER A 785 -28.73 29.75 -7.98
N ILE A 786 -28.48 31.07 -7.90
CA ILE A 786 -29.28 32.22 -8.40
C ILE A 786 -30.76 31.92 -8.73
N PRO A 787 -31.67 31.97 -7.74
CA PRO A 787 -33.06 31.55 -7.94
C PRO A 787 -33.89 32.48 -8.83
N THR A 788 -33.56 33.77 -8.91
CA THR A 788 -34.36 34.77 -9.66
C THR A 788 -34.00 34.86 -11.15
N MET A 789 -32.80 34.43 -11.53
CA MET A 789 -32.25 34.54 -12.89
C MET A 789 -32.26 33.18 -13.60
N SER A 790 -33.44 32.60 -13.81
CA SER A 790 -33.63 31.22 -14.29
C SER A 790 -32.93 30.92 -15.63
N LYS A 791 -32.99 31.84 -16.61
CA LYS A 791 -32.34 31.70 -17.93
C LYS A 791 -30.83 31.70 -17.81
N LEU A 792 -30.27 32.65 -17.06
CA LEU A 792 -28.83 32.74 -16.84
C LEU A 792 -28.31 31.54 -16.04
N HIS A 793 -29.04 31.11 -15.02
CA HIS A 793 -28.74 29.88 -14.28
C HIS A 793 -28.67 28.69 -15.21
N ALA A 794 -29.63 28.52 -16.13
CA ALA A 794 -29.63 27.41 -17.08
C ALA A 794 -28.37 27.43 -17.98
N GLN A 795 -27.95 28.60 -18.48
CA GLN A 795 -26.74 28.75 -19.28
C GLN A 795 -25.47 28.41 -18.48
N VAL A 796 -25.36 28.92 -17.25
CA VAL A 796 -24.21 28.71 -16.37
C VAL A 796 -24.14 27.27 -15.86
N HIS A 797 -25.27 26.66 -15.50
CA HIS A 797 -25.36 25.25 -15.14
C HIS A 797 -24.95 24.35 -16.31
N GLN A 798 -25.43 24.63 -17.53
CA GLN A 798 -25.03 23.88 -18.72
C GLN A 798 -23.53 24.02 -19.00
N PHE A 799 -22.95 25.20 -18.76
CA PHE A 799 -21.50 25.40 -18.83
C PHE A 799 -20.76 24.56 -17.76
N ALA A 800 -21.25 24.54 -16.51
CA ALA A 800 -20.69 23.71 -15.44
C ALA A 800 -20.70 22.21 -15.78
N VAL A 801 -21.81 21.72 -16.34
CA VAL A 801 -21.95 20.34 -16.86
C VAL A 801 -20.92 20.09 -17.96
N THR A 802 -20.81 21.00 -18.93
CA THR A 802 -19.87 20.88 -20.05
C THR A 802 -18.43 20.81 -19.57
N VAL A 803 -18.02 21.67 -18.63
CA VAL A 803 -16.67 21.63 -18.04
C VAL A 803 -16.44 20.33 -17.25
N SER A 804 -17.42 19.91 -16.44
CA SER A 804 -17.33 18.67 -15.65
C SER A 804 -17.17 17.44 -16.54
N GLN A 805 -17.95 17.33 -17.62
CA GLN A 805 -17.87 16.25 -18.61
C GLN A 805 -16.57 16.30 -19.41
N HIS A 806 -16.10 17.50 -19.77
CA HIS A 806 -14.87 17.67 -20.52
C HIS A 806 -13.62 17.23 -19.73
N LEU A 807 -13.65 17.41 -18.40
CA LEU A 807 -12.53 17.09 -17.51
C LEU A 807 -12.68 15.75 -16.78
N VAL A 808 -13.71 14.94 -17.04
CA VAL A 808 -13.86 13.63 -16.40
C VAL A 808 -12.76 12.67 -16.90
N PRO A 809 -12.16 11.84 -16.03
CA PRO A 809 -11.24 10.79 -16.48
C PRO A 809 -11.97 9.76 -17.37
N ARG A 810 -11.23 9.16 -18.32
CA ARG A 810 -11.79 8.21 -19.31
C ARG A 810 -11.51 6.73 -19.00
N THR A 811 -11.02 6.43 -17.80
CA THR A 811 -10.75 5.08 -17.30
C THR A 811 -12.00 4.18 -17.32
N THR A 812 -11.81 2.92 -17.71
CA THR A 812 -12.87 1.90 -17.63
C THR A 812 -12.94 1.25 -16.24
N ALA A 813 -11.95 1.45 -15.37
CA ALA A 813 -11.86 0.84 -14.03
C ALA A 813 -13.13 1.05 -13.19
N TYR A 814 -13.74 2.24 -13.24
CA TYR A 814 -14.96 2.52 -12.51
C TYR A 814 -16.13 1.60 -12.90
N HIS A 815 -16.30 1.37 -14.20
CA HIS A 815 -17.39 0.55 -14.72
C HIS A 815 -17.13 -0.94 -14.49
N GLU A 816 -15.87 -1.37 -14.56
CA GLU A 816 -15.44 -2.74 -14.30
C GLU A 816 -15.66 -3.13 -12.83
N ILE A 817 -15.22 -2.27 -11.90
CA ILE A 817 -15.25 -2.58 -10.46
C ILE A 817 -16.68 -2.50 -9.92
N TRP A 818 -17.38 -1.40 -10.23
CA TRP A 818 -18.63 -1.06 -9.54
C TRP A 818 -19.88 -1.45 -10.30
N LEU A 819 -19.85 -1.51 -11.64
CA LEU A 819 -21.05 -1.69 -12.46
C LEU A 819 -21.12 -3.05 -13.18
N ASP A 820 -20.20 -3.97 -12.86
CA ASP A 820 -20.15 -5.34 -13.40
C ASP A 820 -20.09 -5.40 -14.94
N LYS A 821 -19.66 -4.32 -15.58
CA LYS A 821 -19.52 -4.27 -17.04
C LYS A 821 -18.22 -4.94 -17.45
N LYS A 822 -18.32 -6.16 -17.99
CA LYS A 822 -17.20 -6.87 -18.60
C LYS A 822 -16.87 -6.24 -19.97
N MET A 823 -15.59 -6.13 -20.29
CA MET A 823 -15.16 -5.78 -21.65
C MET A 823 -15.74 -6.79 -22.65
N VAL A 824 -16.42 -6.28 -23.69
CA VAL A 824 -16.87 -7.12 -24.80
C VAL A 824 -15.63 -7.60 -25.55
N ALA A 825 -15.52 -8.92 -25.74
CA ALA A 825 -14.37 -9.59 -26.33
C ALA A 825 -13.96 -8.97 -27.69
N GLY A 826 -12.68 -8.61 -27.81
CA GLY A 826 -12.07 -8.14 -29.06
C GLY A 826 -11.11 -6.98 -28.80
N GLU A 827 -9.82 -7.29 -28.68
CA GLU A 827 -8.70 -6.37 -28.43
C GLU A 827 -8.68 -5.75 -27.02
N ALA A 828 -7.70 -6.17 -26.21
CA ALA A 828 -7.35 -5.49 -24.97
C ALA A 828 -6.79 -4.10 -25.31
N LEU A 829 -7.66 -3.12 -25.53
CA LEU A 829 -7.27 -1.73 -25.52
C LEU A 829 -6.70 -1.45 -24.12
N LYS A 830 -5.38 -1.30 -24.04
CA LYS A 830 -4.70 -0.72 -22.89
C LYS A 830 -5.45 0.57 -22.54
N ASP A 831 -6.04 0.60 -21.35
CA ASP A 831 -6.79 1.76 -20.87
C ASP A 831 -5.93 3.02 -21.05
N PHE A 832 -6.51 4.10 -21.55
CA PHE A 832 -5.76 5.30 -21.93
C PHE A 832 -6.44 6.56 -21.39
N GLU A 833 -5.70 7.30 -20.57
CA GLU A 833 -6.14 8.57 -20.01
C GLU A 833 -5.58 9.76 -20.81
N PRO A 834 -6.33 10.35 -21.76
CA PRO A 834 -5.79 11.36 -22.67
C PRO A 834 -5.39 12.66 -21.98
N LEU A 835 -6.10 13.05 -20.93
CA LEU A 835 -5.83 14.28 -20.19
C LEU A 835 -4.94 14.02 -18.97
N TYR A 836 -5.19 12.92 -18.26
CA TYR A 836 -4.59 12.66 -16.95
C TYR A 836 -3.28 11.88 -17.04
N GLY A 837 -3.11 11.03 -18.05
CA GLY A 837 -2.01 10.06 -18.11
C GLY A 837 -2.05 9.06 -16.96
N GLU A 838 -1.02 8.21 -16.86
CA GLU A 838 -0.92 7.18 -15.81
C GLU A 838 -0.83 7.76 -14.39
N PHE A 839 -0.26 8.97 -14.25
CA PHE A 839 -0.05 9.62 -12.97
C PHE A 839 -1.17 10.55 -12.54
N TYR A 840 -2.22 10.77 -13.34
CA TYR A 840 -3.25 11.77 -13.06
C TYR A 840 -2.67 13.14 -12.67
N LEU A 841 -3.37 13.95 -11.88
CA LEU A 841 -2.82 15.22 -11.40
C LEU A 841 -1.92 15.01 -10.17
N PRO A 842 -1.01 15.97 -9.88
CA PRO A 842 -0.24 15.97 -8.63
C PRO A 842 -1.14 16.08 -7.39
N ARG A 843 -2.29 16.77 -7.52
CA ARG A 843 -3.28 16.96 -6.46
C ARG A 843 -4.66 17.29 -7.04
N LYS A 844 -5.69 17.27 -6.18
CA LYS A 844 -7.06 17.71 -6.49
C LYS A 844 -7.09 19.07 -7.22
N PHE A 845 -7.95 19.20 -8.22
CA PHE A 845 -8.22 20.43 -8.97
C PHE A 845 -9.69 20.82 -8.79
N LYS A 846 -9.98 22.10 -8.57
CA LYS A 846 -11.32 22.60 -8.24
C LYS A 846 -11.72 23.75 -9.16
N VAL A 847 -12.91 23.66 -9.73
CA VAL A 847 -13.51 24.70 -10.58
C VAL A 847 -14.75 25.28 -9.90
N ALA A 848 -14.92 26.59 -9.97
CA ALA A 848 -16.14 27.29 -9.53
C ALA A 848 -16.60 28.32 -10.57
N ILE A 849 -17.91 28.55 -10.65
CA ILE A 849 -18.51 29.52 -11.56
C ILE A 849 -19.41 30.45 -10.74
N ALA A 850 -19.02 31.70 -10.58
CA ALA A 850 -19.81 32.71 -9.88
C ALA A 850 -20.67 33.50 -10.87
N VAL A 851 -21.87 33.89 -10.42
CA VAL A 851 -22.74 34.82 -11.15
C VAL A 851 -22.91 36.10 -10.33
N PRO A 852 -22.25 37.20 -10.73
CA PRO A 852 -22.43 38.50 -10.09
C PRO A 852 -23.91 38.94 -10.02
N PRO A 853 -24.32 39.63 -8.94
CA PRO A 853 -23.47 40.16 -7.87
C PRO A 853 -23.17 39.17 -6.72
N THR A 854 -23.50 37.89 -6.88
CA THR A 854 -23.31 36.88 -5.84
C THR A 854 -22.00 36.09 -6.01
N ASN A 855 -21.27 35.88 -4.92
CA ASN A 855 -20.10 35.00 -4.84
C ASN A 855 -20.30 33.85 -3.83
N ASP A 856 -21.50 33.28 -3.80
CA ASP A 856 -21.88 32.10 -2.99
C ASP A 856 -20.89 30.92 -3.15
N VAL A 857 -20.33 30.76 -4.35
CA VAL A 857 -19.37 29.68 -4.66
C VAL A 857 -17.95 29.89 -4.14
N ASP A 858 -17.65 31.06 -3.55
CA ASP A 858 -16.30 31.51 -3.19
C ASP A 858 -15.31 31.29 -4.34
N VAL A 859 -15.53 31.95 -5.48
CA VAL A 859 -14.79 31.71 -6.72
C VAL A 859 -13.27 31.80 -6.53
N PHE A 860 -12.80 32.75 -5.72
CA PHE A 860 -11.38 32.96 -5.42
C PHE A 860 -10.75 31.85 -4.57
N ALA A 861 -11.52 30.94 -3.96
CA ALA A 861 -11.00 29.83 -3.17
C ALA A 861 -10.67 28.56 -4.01
N ASN A 862 -10.84 28.62 -5.33
CA ASN A 862 -10.74 27.50 -6.27
C ASN A 862 -9.50 27.57 -7.17
N ASP A 863 -9.02 26.42 -7.64
CA ASP A 863 -7.84 26.37 -8.51
C ASP A 863 -8.10 27.13 -9.82
N LEU A 864 -9.34 27.07 -10.31
CA LEU A 864 -9.86 27.80 -11.45
C LEU A 864 -11.26 28.35 -11.10
N GLY A 865 -11.49 29.61 -11.42
CA GLY A 865 -12.78 30.25 -11.26
C GLY A 865 -13.22 30.94 -12.54
N PHE A 866 -14.52 30.89 -12.82
CA PHE A 866 -15.17 31.62 -13.89
C PHE A 866 -16.16 32.61 -13.27
N ILE A 867 -16.12 33.88 -13.64
CA ILE A 867 -17.05 34.91 -13.18
C ILE A 867 -17.87 35.31 -14.40
N ALA A 868 -19.17 35.00 -14.38
CA ALA A 868 -20.06 35.24 -15.51
C ALA A 868 -20.16 36.73 -15.82
N ILE A 869 -20.10 37.07 -17.11
CA ILE A 869 -20.37 38.40 -17.63
C ILE A 869 -21.59 38.29 -18.52
N VAL A 870 -22.59 39.13 -18.24
CA VAL A 870 -23.81 39.24 -19.03
C VAL A 870 -23.67 40.34 -20.08
N ASP A 871 -24.32 40.18 -21.23
CA ASP A 871 -24.48 41.22 -22.22
C ASP A 871 -25.67 42.16 -21.91
N ASP A 872 -25.90 43.14 -22.77
CA ASP A 872 -26.99 44.11 -22.64
C ASP A 872 -28.39 43.46 -22.72
N ASN A 873 -28.50 42.23 -23.22
CA ASN A 873 -29.74 41.46 -23.29
C ASN A 873 -29.95 40.55 -22.06
N GLY A 874 -29.02 40.58 -21.09
CA GLY A 874 -29.03 39.69 -19.93
C GLY A 874 -28.62 38.26 -20.23
N GLU A 875 -27.97 38.00 -21.37
CA GLU A 875 -27.45 36.68 -21.74
C GLU A 875 -25.97 36.53 -21.38
N LEU A 876 -25.52 35.29 -21.14
CA LEU A 876 -24.12 34.99 -20.86
C LEU A 876 -23.20 35.34 -22.04
N ALA A 877 -22.47 36.45 -21.94
CA ALA A 877 -21.48 36.88 -22.93
C ALA A 877 -20.14 36.12 -22.82
N GLY A 878 -19.82 35.61 -21.63
CA GLY A 878 -18.59 34.87 -21.34
C GLY A 878 -18.19 34.97 -19.88
N PHE A 879 -16.90 34.76 -19.63
CA PHE A 879 -16.38 34.65 -18.27
C PHE A 879 -15.06 35.39 -18.09
N ASN A 880 -14.97 36.15 -17.01
CA ASN A 880 -13.69 36.49 -16.41
C ASN A 880 -13.09 35.24 -15.75
N VAL A 881 -11.80 35.01 -15.92
CA VAL A 881 -11.09 33.80 -15.49
C VAL A 881 -10.17 34.13 -14.32
N THR A 882 -10.29 33.37 -13.23
CA THR A 882 -9.38 33.43 -12.07
C THR A 882 -8.63 32.12 -11.89
N ILE A 883 -7.37 32.16 -11.44
CA ILE A 883 -6.56 30.95 -11.20
C ILE A 883 -5.77 31.02 -9.90
N GLY A 884 -5.50 29.86 -9.29
CA GLY A 884 -4.56 29.76 -8.17
C GLY A 884 -5.16 29.83 -6.77
N GLY A 885 -6.48 29.77 -6.61
CA GLY A 885 -7.11 29.70 -5.30
C GLY A 885 -6.88 28.35 -4.59
N GLY A 886 -6.72 28.38 -3.27
CA GLY A 886 -6.63 27.15 -2.49
C GLY A 886 -6.43 27.32 -0.99
N MET A 887 -7.30 26.67 -0.23
CA MET A 887 -7.41 26.86 1.22
C MET A 887 -6.45 26.02 2.08
N GLY A 888 -5.96 24.85 1.63
CA GLY A 888 -5.27 23.92 2.53
C GLY A 888 -3.93 24.44 3.09
N VAL A 889 -3.75 24.33 4.41
CA VAL A 889 -2.56 24.69 5.19
C VAL A 889 -2.17 23.48 6.05
N THR A 890 -0.91 23.43 6.50
CA THR A 890 -0.45 22.56 7.59
C THR A 890 -0.05 23.43 8.76
N HIS A 891 -0.59 23.18 9.96
CA HIS A 891 -0.21 23.92 11.17
C HIS A 891 1.31 23.88 11.37
N GLY A 892 1.89 24.99 11.82
CA GLY A 892 3.32 25.17 12.02
C GLY A 892 4.14 25.31 10.73
N ASN A 893 3.73 24.75 9.60
CA ASN A 893 4.53 24.80 8.37
C ASN A 893 4.25 26.05 7.52
N LYS A 894 5.10 27.08 7.70
CA LYS A 894 5.02 28.35 6.97
C LYS A 894 5.23 28.24 5.45
N LYS A 895 5.76 27.12 4.94
CA LYS A 895 5.83 26.84 3.48
C LYS A 895 4.45 26.54 2.88
N THR A 896 3.43 26.34 3.73
CA THR A 896 2.05 26.15 3.31
C THR A 896 1.17 27.30 3.78
N TYR A 897 0.39 27.90 2.89
CA TYR A 897 -0.42 29.09 3.19
C TYR A 897 -1.67 29.10 2.30
N PRO A 898 -2.81 29.67 2.74
CA PRO A 898 -3.98 29.81 1.89
C PRO A 898 -3.71 30.87 0.80
N ARG A 899 -4.40 30.76 -0.34
CA ARG A 899 -4.25 31.71 -1.45
C ARG A 899 -5.60 31.96 -2.11
N THR A 900 -5.88 33.21 -2.47
CA THR A 900 -6.98 33.59 -3.38
C THR A 900 -6.56 33.42 -4.84
N GLY A 901 -7.53 33.26 -5.73
CA GLY A 901 -7.28 33.19 -7.17
C GLY A 901 -7.07 34.58 -7.78
N ASP A 902 -6.15 34.71 -8.73
CA ASP A 902 -5.89 35.95 -9.46
C ASP A 902 -6.69 35.99 -10.76
N LEU A 903 -7.23 37.15 -11.09
CA LEU A 903 -7.92 37.43 -12.35
C LEU A 903 -6.91 37.55 -13.50
N ILE A 904 -7.04 36.72 -14.53
CA ILE A 904 -6.05 36.63 -15.63
C ILE A 904 -6.56 37.10 -16.98
N GLY A 905 -7.88 37.24 -17.18
CA GLY A 905 -8.47 37.70 -18.43
C GLY A 905 -9.91 37.23 -18.61
N PHE A 906 -10.38 37.26 -19.85
CA PHE A 906 -11.74 36.91 -20.25
C PHE A 906 -11.72 35.87 -21.38
N CYS A 907 -12.70 34.96 -21.37
CA CYS A 907 -12.97 34.01 -22.45
C CYS A 907 -14.48 33.91 -22.77
N THR A 908 -14.82 33.53 -24.00
CA THR A 908 -16.22 33.23 -24.36
C THR A 908 -16.69 31.90 -23.74
N PRO A 909 -18.01 31.63 -23.69
CA PRO A 909 -18.53 30.37 -23.16
C PRO A 909 -17.96 29.13 -23.89
N GLU A 910 -17.79 29.19 -25.20
CA GLU A 910 -17.28 28.11 -26.05
C GLU A 910 -15.81 27.80 -25.74
N GLN A 911 -15.04 28.85 -25.40
CA GLN A 911 -13.62 28.75 -25.04
C GLN A 911 -13.43 28.16 -23.63
N GLY A 912 -14.37 28.37 -22.71
CA GLY A 912 -14.18 28.11 -21.28
C GLY A 912 -13.79 26.68 -20.93
N LYS A 913 -14.34 25.65 -21.60
CA LYS A 913 -13.93 24.25 -21.36
C LYS A 913 -12.47 23.98 -21.76
N TYR A 914 -11.98 24.64 -22.81
CA TYR A 914 -10.59 24.53 -23.25
C TYR A 914 -9.66 25.33 -22.33
N VAL A 915 -10.09 26.50 -21.85
CA VAL A 915 -9.38 27.23 -20.79
C VAL A 915 -9.21 26.33 -19.56
N ALA A 916 -10.28 25.67 -19.12
CA ALA A 916 -10.23 24.76 -17.98
C ALA A 916 -9.26 23.58 -18.22
N GLU A 917 -9.31 22.97 -19.40
CA GLU A 917 -8.38 21.92 -19.81
C GLU A 917 -6.93 22.41 -19.77
N LYS A 918 -6.62 23.56 -20.38
CA LYS A 918 -5.23 24.03 -20.51
C LYS A 918 -4.64 24.51 -19.18
N VAL A 919 -5.45 25.10 -18.30
CA VAL A 919 -5.05 25.40 -16.91
C VAL A 919 -4.73 24.10 -16.16
N MET A 920 -5.59 23.09 -16.28
CA MET A 920 -5.37 21.79 -15.64
C MET A 920 -4.12 21.07 -16.19
N LEU A 921 -3.91 21.06 -17.51
CA LEU A 921 -2.74 20.45 -18.14
C LEU A 921 -1.44 21.17 -17.76
N THR A 922 -1.48 22.51 -17.66
CA THR A 922 -0.34 23.28 -17.16
C THR A 922 0.00 22.88 -15.73
N GLN A 923 -1.00 22.69 -14.87
CA GLN A 923 -0.79 22.16 -13.52
C GLN A 923 -0.28 20.71 -13.53
N ARG A 924 -0.80 19.85 -14.39
CA ARG A 924 -0.42 18.43 -14.48
C ARG A 924 1.08 18.28 -14.72
N ASP A 925 1.62 19.13 -15.60
CA ASP A 925 3.00 19.06 -16.08
C ASP A 925 3.98 19.80 -15.17
N ASN A 926 3.54 20.87 -14.48
CA ASN A 926 4.44 21.74 -13.70
C ASN A 926 4.26 21.63 -12.18
N GLY A 927 3.21 20.95 -11.70
CA GLY A 927 2.93 20.80 -10.28
C GLY A 927 3.91 19.88 -9.56
N ASN A 928 4.27 20.23 -8.33
CA ASN A 928 5.23 19.46 -7.53
C ASN A 928 4.65 18.07 -7.18
N ARG A 929 5.28 16.99 -7.63
CA ARG A 929 4.90 15.60 -7.32
C ARG A 929 5.73 14.98 -6.19
N ALA A 930 6.88 15.57 -5.87
CA ALA A 930 7.74 15.12 -4.79
C ALA A 930 7.18 15.50 -3.41
N ASP A 931 6.73 16.76 -3.25
CA ASP A 931 6.06 17.22 -2.04
C ASP A 931 4.57 17.49 -2.29
N ARG A 932 3.74 16.57 -1.80
CA ARG A 932 2.28 16.63 -1.88
C ARG A 932 1.69 17.85 -1.15
N LYS A 933 2.35 18.38 -0.12
CA LYS A 933 1.90 19.60 0.58
C LYS A 933 2.07 20.83 -0.30
N ASN A 934 3.00 20.81 -1.25
CA ASN A 934 3.28 21.86 -2.24
C ASN A 934 2.68 21.59 -3.65
N ALA A 935 1.85 20.54 -3.80
CA ALA A 935 1.39 20.05 -5.11
C ALA A 935 0.18 20.79 -5.75
N ARG A 936 -0.39 21.80 -5.09
CA ARG A 936 -1.59 22.52 -5.59
C ARG A 936 -1.23 23.68 -6.52
N VAL A 937 -2.16 24.07 -7.39
CA VAL A 937 -2.00 25.14 -8.40
C VAL A 937 -1.45 26.43 -7.79
N LYS A 938 -1.95 26.81 -6.60
CA LYS A 938 -1.48 27.98 -5.85
C LYS A 938 0.04 28.06 -5.74
N TYR A 939 0.70 26.95 -5.38
CA TYR A 939 2.15 26.93 -5.21
C TYR A 939 2.90 26.84 -6.53
N THR A 940 2.31 26.20 -7.54
CA THR A 940 2.86 26.18 -8.90
C THR A 940 2.92 27.60 -9.47
N ILE A 941 1.83 28.36 -9.36
CA ILE A 941 1.78 29.77 -9.77
C ILE A 941 2.79 30.59 -8.97
N ASP A 942 2.82 30.43 -7.65
CA ASP A 942 3.71 31.21 -6.80
C ASP A 942 5.20 30.91 -7.02
N ARG A 943 5.53 29.71 -7.52
CA ARG A 943 6.89 29.30 -7.93
C ARG A 943 7.24 29.76 -9.35
N MET A 944 6.32 29.66 -10.30
CA MET A 944 6.56 30.03 -11.71
C MET A 944 6.46 31.55 -11.94
N GLY A 945 5.64 32.24 -11.15
CA GLY A 945 5.12 33.58 -11.45
C GLY A 945 3.79 33.51 -12.20
N LEU A 946 2.88 34.44 -11.88
CA LEU A 946 1.53 34.49 -12.47
C LEU A 946 1.58 34.67 -13.98
N ASP A 947 2.39 35.61 -14.48
CA ASP A 947 2.51 35.89 -15.91
C ASP A 947 3.09 34.71 -16.68
N VAL A 948 4.06 33.99 -16.10
CA VAL A 948 4.66 32.80 -16.71
C VAL A 948 3.65 31.66 -16.80
N PHE A 949 2.88 31.43 -15.73
CA PHE A 949 1.83 30.42 -15.74
C PHE A 949 0.73 30.76 -16.77
N LYS A 950 0.28 32.03 -16.81
CA LYS A 950 -0.68 32.52 -17.80
C LYS A 950 -0.16 32.33 -19.23
N ALA A 951 1.08 32.71 -19.50
CA ALA A 951 1.68 32.57 -20.83
C ALA A 951 1.75 31.10 -21.30
N GLU A 952 2.04 30.16 -20.40
CA GLU A 952 2.03 28.72 -20.72
C GLU A 952 0.61 28.21 -21.01
N VAL A 953 -0.40 28.71 -20.30
CA VAL A 953 -1.82 28.42 -20.61
C VAL A 953 -2.19 28.97 -21.98
N GLU A 954 -1.90 30.23 -22.28
CA GLU A 954 -2.20 30.87 -23.58
C GLU A 954 -1.46 30.20 -24.74
N LYS A 955 -0.21 29.78 -24.54
CA LYS A 955 0.55 28.99 -25.50
C LYS A 955 -0.15 27.67 -25.83
N ARG A 956 -0.72 26.98 -24.84
CA ARG A 956 -1.48 25.74 -25.04
C ARG A 956 -2.85 25.97 -25.66
N LEU A 957 -3.44 27.14 -25.46
CA LEU A 957 -4.70 27.54 -26.09
C LEU A 957 -4.51 27.92 -27.56
N GLY A 958 -3.34 28.46 -27.92
CA GLY A 958 -3.06 29.02 -29.24
C GLY A 958 -3.60 30.43 -29.44
N TYR A 959 -4.04 31.09 -28.37
CA TYR A 959 -4.53 32.47 -28.36
C TYR A 959 -4.38 33.10 -26.97
N GLN A 960 -4.39 34.43 -26.91
CA GLN A 960 -4.37 35.18 -25.65
C GLN A 960 -5.77 35.39 -25.11
N LEU A 961 -5.91 35.38 -23.79
CA LEU A 961 -7.17 35.75 -23.13
C LEU A 961 -7.44 37.24 -23.34
N GLN A 962 -8.70 37.59 -23.53
CA GLN A 962 -9.10 38.99 -23.66
C GLN A 962 -8.92 39.72 -22.33
N PRO A 963 -8.83 41.07 -22.31
CA PRO A 963 -8.88 41.84 -21.08
C PRO A 963 -10.13 41.49 -20.25
N ALA A 964 -9.96 41.39 -18.94
CA ALA A 964 -11.08 41.15 -18.04
C ALA A 964 -12.11 42.28 -18.12
N ARG A 965 -13.39 41.93 -17.98
CA ARG A 965 -14.53 42.86 -18.03
C ARG A 965 -14.94 43.30 -16.63
N PRO A 966 -15.61 44.46 -16.45
CA PRO A 966 -16.09 44.91 -15.14
C PRO A 966 -17.10 43.94 -14.51
N PHE A 967 -17.03 43.78 -13.19
CA PHE A 967 -18.00 43.03 -12.38
C PHE A 967 -17.96 43.55 -10.93
N THR A 968 -19.01 43.30 -10.17
CA THR A 968 -19.09 43.63 -8.74
C THR A 968 -19.75 42.50 -7.99
N PHE A 969 -19.24 42.15 -6.80
CA PHE A 969 -19.93 41.28 -5.87
C PHE A 969 -20.48 42.10 -4.69
N ASP A 970 -21.70 41.80 -4.26
CA ASP A 970 -22.37 42.45 -3.13
C ASP A 970 -22.82 41.47 -2.03
N ARG A 971 -22.67 40.15 -2.25
CA ARG A 971 -23.01 39.11 -1.27
C ARG A 971 -22.27 37.78 -1.48
N ASN A 972 -22.17 36.99 -0.40
CA ASN A 972 -21.63 35.61 -0.37
C ASN A 972 -22.63 34.61 0.24
N VAL A 973 -23.77 35.09 0.74
CA VAL A 973 -24.82 34.25 1.34
C VAL A 973 -25.85 33.82 0.31
N ASP A 974 -26.63 32.78 0.64
CA ASP A 974 -27.74 32.33 -0.21
C ASP A 974 -28.95 33.27 -0.11
N ASP A 975 -29.81 33.27 -1.14
CA ASP A 975 -31.08 34.01 -1.14
C ASP A 975 -32.18 33.20 -0.44
N TYR A 976 -32.28 33.31 0.89
CA TYR A 976 -33.23 32.56 1.72
C TYR A 976 -34.70 32.93 1.48
N GLY A 977 -35.58 31.94 1.60
CA GLY A 977 -37.02 32.12 1.50
C GLY A 977 -37.57 32.03 0.08
N TRP A 978 -38.77 32.58 -0.10
CA TRP A 978 -39.49 32.54 -1.36
C TRP A 978 -38.99 33.59 -2.33
N SER A 979 -38.78 33.19 -3.58
CA SER A 979 -38.53 34.08 -4.71
C SER A 979 -39.29 33.60 -5.95
N THR A 980 -39.50 34.50 -6.90
CA THR A 980 -40.12 34.20 -8.19
C THR A 980 -39.09 34.48 -9.28
N GLY A 981 -38.83 33.50 -10.12
CA GLY A 981 -37.94 33.62 -11.27
C GLY A 981 -38.54 34.46 -12.38
N GLU A 982 -37.70 34.93 -13.30
CA GLU A 982 -38.13 35.66 -14.50
C GLU A 982 -39.08 34.86 -15.42
N ASP A 983 -39.11 33.54 -15.28
CA ASP A 983 -40.01 32.62 -15.98
C ASP A 983 -41.35 32.40 -15.26
N GLY A 984 -41.59 33.12 -14.16
CA GLY A 984 -42.81 33.04 -13.35
C GLY A 984 -42.89 31.82 -12.44
N ARG A 985 -41.84 30.99 -12.39
CA ARG A 985 -41.76 29.87 -11.44
C ARG A 985 -41.34 30.35 -10.06
N HIS A 986 -41.71 29.58 -9.04
CA HIS A 986 -41.39 29.90 -7.64
C HIS A 986 -40.23 29.04 -7.16
N HIS A 987 -39.44 29.62 -6.25
CA HIS A 987 -38.28 28.97 -5.67
C HIS A 987 -38.28 29.20 -4.16
N PHE A 988 -37.84 28.21 -3.39
CA PHE A 988 -37.69 28.32 -1.94
C PHE A 988 -36.32 27.84 -1.50
N THR A 989 -35.49 28.75 -1.00
CA THR A 989 -34.20 28.41 -0.39
C THR A 989 -34.39 28.22 1.12
N MET A 990 -34.12 27.03 1.62
CA MET A 990 -34.24 26.71 3.04
C MET A 990 -32.87 26.71 3.72
N PHE A 991 -32.84 27.15 4.97
CA PHE A 991 -31.67 26.98 5.83
C PHE A 991 -31.58 25.53 6.31
N ILE A 992 -30.40 24.94 6.17
CA ILE A 992 -30.07 23.62 6.73
C ILE A 992 -28.76 23.74 7.47
N GLU A 993 -28.79 23.59 8.79
CA GLU A 993 -27.61 23.77 9.62
C GLU A 993 -26.52 22.77 9.24
N ASN A 994 -25.37 23.28 8.78
CA ASN A 994 -24.25 22.51 8.26
C ASN A 994 -24.61 21.53 7.12
N GLY A 995 -25.77 21.66 6.48
CA GLY A 995 -26.23 20.79 5.40
C GLY A 995 -26.46 19.34 5.79
N ARG A 996 -26.67 19.03 7.08
CA ARG A 996 -27.02 17.67 7.52
C ARG A 996 -28.50 17.40 7.26
N ILE A 997 -28.80 16.37 6.47
CA ILE A 997 -30.16 15.92 6.19
C ILE A 997 -30.45 14.71 7.07
N GLN A 998 -31.26 14.93 8.10
CA GLN A 998 -31.69 13.94 9.08
C GLN A 998 -33.03 14.36 9.68
N ASP A 999 -33.70 13.41 10.34
CA ASP A 999 -34.85 13.73 11.18
C ASP A 999 -34.39 13.89 12.63
N GLU A 1000 -34.68 15.03 13.22
CA GLU A 1000 -34.55 15.30 14.65
C GLU A 1000 -35.93 15.58 15.24
N THR A 1001 -36.09 15.41 16.55
CA THR A 1001 -37.35 15.73 17.22
C THR A 1001 -37.76 17.19 16.96
N GLY A 1002 -38.86 17.37 16.23
CA GLY A 1002 -39.37 18.69 15.86
C GLY A 1002 -38.70 19.35 14.65
N LYS A 1003 -37.77 18.67 13.98
CA LYS A 1003 -37.12 19.08 12.73
C LYS A 1003 -36.96 17.85 11.81
N GLU A 1004 -38.06 17.36 11.25
CA GLU A 1004 -38.02 16.19 10.35
C GLU A 1004 -37.66 16.56 8.90
N PHE A 1005 -36.47 17.14 8.68
CA PHE A 1005 -36.02 17.59 7.37
C PHE A 1005 -35.97 16.47 6.33
N LYS A 1006 -35.49 15.29 6.71
CA LYS A 1006 -35.35 14.17 5.78
C LYS A 1006 -36.72 13.69 5.31
N SER A 1007 -37.64 13.44 6.25
CA SER A 1007 -39.02 13.06 5.95
C SER A 1007 -39.77 14.14 5.16
N GLY A 1008 -39.64 15.41 5.53
CA GLY A 1008 -40.29 16.51 4.83
C GLY A 1008 -39.81 16.66 3.39
N LEU A 1009 -38.50 16.56 3.15
CA LEU A 1009 -37.91 16.65 1.82
C LEU A 1009 -38.28 15.44 0.94
N ARG A 1010 -38.40 14.25 1.53
CA ARG A 1010 -38.96 13.06 0.88
C ARG A 1010 -40.39 13.31 0.39
N GLU A 1011 -41.25 13.92 1.21
CA GLU A 1011 -42.63 14.25 0.81
C GLU A 1011 -42.69 15.32 -0.30
N ILE A 1012 -41.80 16.32 -0.25
CA ILE A 1012 -41.66 17.29 -1.33
C ILE A 1012 -41.22 16.61 -2.62
N ALA A 1013 -40.20 15.75 -2.56
CA ALA A 1013 -39.65 15.07 -3.72
C ALA A 1013 -40.68 14.16 -4.43
N LYS A 1014 -41.66 13.59 -3.70
CA LYS A 1014 -42.75 12.80 -4.29
C LYS A 1014 -43.68 13.60 -5.20
N ILE A 1015 -43.81 14.91 -5.00
CA ILE A 1015 -44.77 15.76 -5.72
C ILE A 1015 -44.12 16.84 -6.57
N HIS A 1016 -42.87 17.19 -6.28
CA HIS A 1016 -42.13 18.25 -6.95
C HIS A 1016 -41.85 17.88 -8.40
N LYS A 1017 -42.00 18.83 -9.32
CA LYS A 1017 -41.76 18.66 -10.76
C LYS A 1017 -40.56 19.47 -11.27
N GLY A 1018 -40.00 20.31 -10.42
CA GLY A 1018 -38.81 21.11 -10.72
C GLY A 1018 -37.54 20.35 -10.34
N ALA A 1019 -36.59 21.08 -9.77
CA ALA A 1019 -35.33 20.50 -9.29
C ALA A 1019 -35.03 20.92 -7.84
N PHE A 1020 -34.10 20.21 -7.23
CA PHE A 1020 -33.39 20.65 -6.04
C PHE A 1020 -32.01 21.18 -6.44
N ARG A 1021 -31.59 22.31 -5.88
CA ARG A 1021 -30.24 22.87 -6.09
C ARG A 1021 -29.52 22.94 -4.75
N LEU A 1022 -28.41 22.22 -4.63
CA LEU A 1022 -27.56 22.23 -3.44
C LEU A 1022 -26.65 23.46 -3.51
N THR A 1023 -26.55 24.22 -2.43
CA THR A 1023 -25.71 25.43 -2.40
C THR A 1023 -24.31 25.15 -1.87
N THR A 1024 -23.34 26.00 -2.20
CA THR A 1024 -21.98 25.95 -1.65
C THR A 1024 -21.91 26.38 -0.18
N ASN A 1025 -22.98 26.98 0.35
CA ASN A 1025 -23.19 27.27 1.77
C ASN A 1025 -23.89 26.12 2.51
N GLN A 1026 -24.04 24.96 1.85
CA GLN A 1026 -24.56 23.72 2.44
C GLN A 1026 -26.07 23.74 2.69
N HIS A 1027 -26.81 24.49 1.89
CA HIS A 1027 -28.25 24.60 1.98
C HIS A 1027 -28.94 24.03 0.75
N LEU A 1028 -30.27 24.13 0.72
CA LEU A 1028 -31.09 23.53 -0.33
C LEU A 1028 -32.08 24.54 -0.90
N LEU A 1029 -32.12 24.61 -2.22
CA LEU A 1029 -33.10 25.37 -2.97
C LEU A 1029 -34.07 24.41 -3.66
N ILE A 1030 -35.37 24.54 -3.36
CA ILE A 1030 -36.44 23.90 -4.12
C ILE A 1030 -36.75 24.84 -5.29
N SER A 1031 -36.32 24.49 -6.49
CA SER A 1031 -36.42 25.36 -7.66
C SER A 1031 -37.53 24.95 -8.62
N ASP A 1032 -37.98 25.90 -9.42
CA ASP A 1032 -38.82 25.69 -10.60
C ASP A 1032 -40.24 25.18 -10.26
N ILE A 1033 -40.77 25.59 -9.10
CA ILE A 1033 -42.09 25.23 -8.59
C ILE A 1033 -43.17 25.93 -9.44
N PRO A 1034 -44.04 25.18 -10.13
CA PRO A 1034 -45.18 25.76 -10.85
C PRO A 1034 -46.17 26.45 -9.89
N THR A 1035 -46.82 27.52 -10.33
CA THR A 1035 -47.78 28.29 -9.52
C THR A 1035 -48.91 27.41 -8.97
N GLU A 1036 -49.37 26.42 -9.74
CA GLU A 1036 -50.40 25.46 -9.33
C GLU A 1036 -49.97 24.53 -8.19
N ASN A 1037 -48.66 24.27 -8.04
CA ASN A 1037 -48.10 23.42 -6.98
C ASN A 1037 -47.71 24.20 -5.73
N LEU A 1038 -47.64 25.53 -5.81
CA LEU A 1038 -47.19 26.41 -4.73
C LEU A 1038 -47.94 26.21 -3.39
N PRO A 1039 -49.29 26.12 -3.35
CA PRO A 1039 -50.01 25.92 -2.09
C PRO A 1039 -49.66 24.59 -1.42
N GLN A 1040 -49.45 23.53 -2.21
CA GLN A 1040 -49.14 22.20 -1.70
C GLN A 1040 -47.72 22.16 -1.11
N ILE A 1041 -46.74 22.75 -1.80
CA ILE A 1041 -45.36 22.84 -1.29
C ILE A 1041 -45.31 23.64 0.01
N LYS A 1042 -46.02 24.79 0.08
CA LYS A 1042 -46.14 25.58 1.31
C LYS A 1042 -46.74 24.78 2.46
N ALA A 1043 -47.77 23.97 2.20
CA ALA A 1043 -48.38 23.13 3.23
C ALA A 1043 -47.41 22.08 3.78
N ILE A 1044 -46.57 21.46 2.93
CA ILE A 1044 -45.56 20.50 3.38
C ILE A 1044 -44.46 21.20 4.16
N LEU A 1045 -43.91 22.31 3.64
CA LEU A 1045 -42.89 23.08 4.34
C LEU A 1045 -43.36 23.48 5.75
N SER A 1046 -44.61 23.98 5.87
CA SER A 1046 -45.21 24.35 7.15
C SER A 1046 -45.42 23.13 8.08
N LYS A 1047 -45.94 22.02 7.55
CA LYS A 1047 -46.16 20.77 8.31
C LYS A 1047 -44.87 20.28 8.99
N TYR A 1048 -43.75 20.34 8.27
CA TYR A 1048 -42.43 19.88 8.75
C TYR A 1048 -41.55 21.02 9.28
N LYS A 1049 -42.10 22.23 9.45
CA LYS A 1049 -41.40 23.44 9.96
C LYS A 1049 -40.13 23.82 9.18
N MET A 1050 -40.09 23.49 7.90
CA MET A 1050 -38.98 23.79 6.99
C MET A 1050 -39.09 25.19 6.36
N ASP A 1051 -40.17 25.92 6.64
CA ASP A 1051 -40.39 27.32 6.24
C ASP A 1051 -39.90 28.34 7.27
N ASN A 1052 -39.16 27.91 8.31
CA ASN A 1052 -38.59 28.82 9.29
C ASN A 1052 -37.44 29.64 8.69
N LEU A 1053 -37.63 30.96 8.61
CA LEU A 1053 -36.63 31.93 8.14
C LEU A 1053 -36.10 32.83 9.26
N SER A 1054 -36.53 32.62 10.52
CA SER A 1054 -36.20 33.50 11.65
C SER A 1054 -34.81 33.20 12.24
N HIS A 1055 -33.79 33.23 11.41
CA HIS A 1055 -32.40 33.01 11.78
C HIS A 1055 -31.61 34.33 11.78
N SER A 1056 -30.61 34.43 12.66
CA SER A 1056 -29.70 35.59 12.69
C SER A 1056 -28.83 35.64 11.42
N GLY A 1057 -28.41 36.84 11.02
CA GLY A 1057 -27.49 37.03 9.89
C GLY A 1057 -26.17 36.26 10.08
N LEU A 1058 -25.69 36.18 11.32
CA LEU A 1058 -24.56 35.33 11.72
C LEU A 1058 -24.79 33.86 11.37
N ARG A 1059 -25.92 33.27 11.80
CA ARG A 1059 -26.19 31.85 11.59
C ARG A 1059 -26.36 31.51 10.11
N LEU A 1060 -27.06 32.35 9.36
CA LEU A 1060 -27.24 32.19 7.91
C LEU A 1060 -25.91 32.26 7.14
N SER A 1061 -24.94 33.02 7.63
CA SER A 1061 -23.61 33.13 7.00
C SER A 1061 -22.57 32.15 7.57
N SER A 1062 -22.99 31.22 8.43
CA SER A 1062 -22.09 30.30 9.13
C SER A 1062 -22.01 28.91 8.48
N SER A 1063 -20.81 28.31 8.46
CA SER A 1063 -20.63 26.94 7.95
C SER A 1063 -19.51 26.16 8.64
N ALA A 1064 -19.72 24.85 8.78
CA ALA A 1064 -18.73 23.91 9.32
C ALA A 1064 -18.47 22.71 8.41
N CYS A 1065 -17.25 22.17 8.52
CA CYS A 1065 -16.91 20.87 7.94
C CYS A 1065 -17.36 19.73 8.85
N VAL A 1066 -17.38 18.50 8.32
CA VAL A 1066 -17.78 17.30 9.09
C VAL A 1066 -16.96 17.15 10.37
N ALA A 1067 -15.63 17.14 10.25
CA ALA A 1067 -14.73 16.80 11.35
C ALA A 1067 -15.08 15.43 11.98
N PHE A 1068 -15.17 15.35 13.31
CA PHE A 1068 -15.55 14.11 13.99
C PHE A 1068 -17.02 13.73 13.71
N PRO A 1069 -17.38 12.44 13.81
CA PRO A 1069 -16.51 11.31 14.18
C PRO A 1069 -15.77 10.67 12.99
N THR A 1070 -16.18 10.96 11.75
CA THR A 1070 -15.74 10.17 10.59
C THR A 1070 -14.50 10.70 9.89
N CYS A 1071 -14.15 11.97 10.03
CA CYS A 1071 -12.96 12.52 9.37
C CYS A 1071 -11.69 12.02 10.07
N GLY A 1072 -10.91 11.16 9.41
CA GLY A 1072 -9.62 10.68 9.90
C GLY A 1072 -8.54 11.77 10.05
N LEU A 1073 -8.81 13.03 9.67
CA LEU A 1073 -7.90 14.17 9.79
C LEU A 1073 -8.34 15.22 10.82
N ALA A 1074 -9.50 15.03 11.47
CA ALA A 1074 -10.00 16.01 12.44
C ALA A 1074 -9.12 16.07 13.69
N MET A 1075 -8.81 17.29 14.13
CA MET A 1075 -8.07 17.61 15.36
C MET A 1075 -9.01 18.16 16.44
N ALA A 1076 -10.07 18.87 16.04
CA ALA A 1076 -11.12 19.39 16.91
C ALA A 1076 -12.50 19.18 16.27
N GLU A 1077 -13.55 19.40 17.05
CA GLU A 1077 -14.94 19.42 16.56
C GLU A 1077 -15.17 20.53 15.52
N SER A 1078 -16.23 20.37 14.72
CA SER A 1078 -16.64 21.40 13.77
C SER A 1078 -18.15 21.37 13.58
N GLU A 1079 -18.70 20.46 12.79
CA GLU A 1079 -20.15 20.36 12.53
C GLU A 1079 -20.99 20.24 13.80
N ARG A 1080 -20.54 19.41 14.77
CA ARG A 1080 -21.26 19.19 16.04
C ARG A 1080 -21.16 20.37 17.00
N TYR A 1081 -20.13 21.21 16.86
CA TYR A 1081 -19.80 22.26 17.81
C TYR A 1081 -20.23 23.66 17.34
N LEU A 1082 -20.13 23.94 16.04
CA LEU A 1082 -20.44 25.27 15.50
C LEU A 1082 -21.84 25.78 15.90
N PRO A 1083 -22.92 24.98 15.89
CA PRO A 1083 -24.24 25.45 16.34
C PRO A 1083 -24.23 26.00 17.77
N LEU A 1084 -23.55 25.31 18.69
CA LEU A 1084 -23.45 25.71 20.11
C LEU A 1084 -22.67 27.01 20.30
N LEU A 1085 -21.64 27.22 19.47
CA LEU A 1085 -20.88 28.48 19.49
C LEU A 1085 -21.70 29.62 18.88
N VAL A 1086 -22.40 29.36 17.77
CA VAL A 1086 -23.26 30.35 17.10
C VAL A 1086 -24.39 30.78 18.02
N ASP A 1087 -25.03 29.88 18.78
CA ASP A 1087 -26.05 30.22 19.80
C ASP A 1087 -25.55 31.30 20.79
N LYS A 1088 -24.27 31.22 21.18
CA LYS A 1088 -23.67 32.14 22.16
C LYS A 1088 -23.27 33.47 21.51
N VAL A 1089 -22.70 33.42 20.32
CA VAL A 1089 -22.26 34.64 19.60
C VAL A 1089 -23.46 35.41 19.02
N GLU A 1090 -24.52 34.73 18.57
CA GLU A 1090 -25.70 35.41 18.05
C GLU A 1090 -26.41 36.22 19.15
N LYS A 1091 -26.42 35.72 20.39
CA LYS A 1091 -26.93 36.48 21.54
C LYS A 1091 -26.13 37.77 21.76
N ILE A 1092 -24.81 37.73 21.59
CA ILE A 1092 -23.96 38.93 21.64
C ILE A 1092 -24.34 39.89 20.51
N CYS A 1093 -24.55 39.39 19.29
CA CYS A 1093 -25.00 40.24 18.17
C CYS A 1093 -26.35 40.89 18.48
N GLU A 1094 -27.32 40.14 19.01
CA GLU A 1094 -28.65 40.64 19.36
C GLU A 1094 -28.62 41.72 20.45
N GLU A 1095 -27.85 41.51 21.51
CA GLU A 1095 -27.66 42.49 22.59
C GLU A 1095 -27.07 43.83 22.08
N ASN A 1096 -26.41 43.82 20.92
CA ASN A 1096 -25.83 45.00 20.28
C ASN A 1096 -26.59 45.45 19.01
N GLY A 1097 -27.80 44.94 18.76
CA GLY A 1097 -28.65 45.36 17.64
C GLY A 1097 -28.23 44.82 16.26
N LEU A 1098 -27.35 43.82 16.22
CA LEU A 1098 -26.76 43.24 15.00
C LEU A 1098 -27.42 41.91 14.59
N ARG A 1099 -28.67 41.66 14.98
CA ARG A 1099 -29.36 40.38 14.70
C ARG A 1099 -29.39 40.03 13.21
N ASN A 1100 -29.59 41.04 12.36
CA ASN A 1100 -29.75 40.87 10.92
C ASN A 1100 -28.45 41.10 10.13
N ASP A 1101 -27.38 41.53 10.80
CA ASP A 1101 -26.09 41.75 10.17
C ASP A 1101 -25.40 40.41 9.94
N ALA A 1102 -24.98 40.18 8.69
CA ALA A 1102 -24.21 39.00 8.34
C ALA A 1102 -22.74 39.22 8.73
N ILE A 1103 -22.21 38.33 9.56
CA ILE A 1103 -20.79 38.24 9.87
C ILE A 1103 -20.36 36.83 9.48
N VAL A 1104 -19.62 36.69 8.39
CA VAL A 1104 -19.28 35.39 7.82
C VAL A 1104 -18.36 34.63 8.78
N MET A 1105 -18.91 33.65 9.49
CA MET A 1105 -18.21 32.84 10.48
C MET A 1105 -18.05 31.40 9.97
N ARG A 1106 -16.81 30.89 9.92
CA ARG A 1106 -16.59 29.52 9.41
C ARG A 1106 -15.67 28.70 10.28
N MET A 1107 -16.00 27.42 10.44
CA MET A 1107 -15.26 26.50 11.30
C MET A 1107 -14.78 25.26 10.55
N THR A 1108 -13.55 24.85 10.81
CA THR A 1108 -13.02 23.56 10.33
C THR A 1108 -12.26 22.84 11.42
N GLY A 1109 -12.39 21.52 11.51
CA GLY A 1109 -11.73 20.74 12.56
C GLY A 1109 -10.22 20.51 12.36
N CYS A 1110 -9.62 20.98 11.26
CA CYS A 1110 -8.19 20.85 10.94
C CYS A 1110 -7.78 21.88 9.84
N PRO A 1111 -6.48 22.14 9.60
CA PRO A 1111 -6.03 23.22 8.71
C PRO A 1111 -6.25 22.95 7.20
N ASN A 1112 -6.86 21.83 6.83
CA ASN A 1112 -7.23 21.55 5.44
C ASN A 1112 -8.24 22.54 4.83
N GLY A 1113 -9.03 23.23 5.66
CA GLY A 1113 -9.92 24.31 5.21
C GLY A 1113 -11.15 23.84 4.42
N CYS A 1114 -11.76 22.72 4.80
CA CYS A 1114 -12.91 22.14 4.06
C CYS A 1114 -14.16 23.03 4.00
N ALA A 1115 -14.38 23.86 5.04
CA ALA A 1115 -15.45 24.86 5.08
C ALA A 1115 -14.98 26.25 4.60
N ARG A 1116 -13.86 26.34 3.87
CA ARG A 1116 -13.32 27.61 3.33
C ARG A 1116 -13.15 28.70 4.42
N PRO A 1117 -12.52 28.39 5.57
CA PRO A 1117 -12.43 29.32 6.70
C PRO A 1117 -11.53 30.51 6.41
N TYR A 1118 -10.54 30.38 5.52
CA TYR A 1118 -9.54 31.42 5.29
C TYR A 1118 -10.04 32.64 4.52
N VAL A 1119 -11.24 32.58 3.95
CA VAL A 1119 -11.92 33.71 3.27
C VAL A 1119 -13.16 34.16 4.04
N ALA A 1120 -13.26 33.81 5.33
CA ALA A 1120 -14.32 34.24 6.23
C ALA A 1120 -13.85 35.43 7.09
N GLU A 1121 -14.79 36.27 7.53
CA GLU A 1121 -14.50 37.42 8.39
C GLU A 1121 -14.03 36.98 9.78
N ILE A 1122 -14.68 35.93 10.33
CA ILE A 1122 -14.27 35.23 11.55
C ILE A 1122 -14.09 33.75 11.21
N ALA A 1123 -12.99 33.15 11.63
CA ALA A 1123 -12.78 31.73 11.43
C ALA A 1123 -12.12 31.00 12.59
N PHE A 1124 -12.47 29.73 12.72
CA PHE A 1124 -11.93 28.81 13.71
C PHE A 1124 -11.39 27.55 13.04
N ILE A 1125 -10.13 27.20 13.32
CA ILE A 1125 -9.44 26.05 12.73
C ILE A 1125 -8.92 25.15 13.85
N GLY A 1126 -9.43 23.93 13.93
CA GLY A 1126 -9.09 22.98 14.98
C GLY A 1126 -7.60 22.70 15.07
N LYS A 1127 -7.06 22.77 16.29
CA LYS A 1127 -5.67 22.50 16.64
C LYS A 1127 -5.55 21.27 17.55
N ALA A 1128 -6.50 21.13 18.48
CA ALA A 1128 -6.65 20.00 19.39
C ALA A 1128 -8.11 19.95 19.89
N PRO A 1129 -8.57 18.88 20.57
CA PRO A 1129 -9.91 18.83 21.13
C PRO A 1129 -10.24 20.10 21.95
N GLY A 1130 -11.35 20.76 21.61
CA GLY A 1130 -11.80 22.00 22.27
C GLY A 1130 -10.96 23.26 21.99
N THR A 1131 -9.93 23.19 21.13
CA THR A 1131 -8.97 24.28 20.90
C THR A 1131 -8.84 24.64 19.43
N TYR A 1132 -8.88 25.94 19.12
CA TYR A 1132 -8.91 26.46 17.77
C TYR A 1132 -7.87 27.58 17.53
N LEU A 1133 -7.36 27.64 16.31
CA LEU A 1133 -6.74 28.84 15.73
C LEU A 1133 -7.87 29.80 15.32
N MET A 1134 -7.81 31.05 15.77
CA MET A 1134 -8.78 32.11 15.46
C MET A 1134 -8.21 33.08 14.44
N LEU A 1135 -8.99 33.38 13.40
CA LEU A 1135 -8.60 34.24 12.28
C LEU A 1135 -9.62 35.35 12.06
N LEU A 1136 -9.12 36.54 11.71
CA LEU A 1136 -9.90 37.76 11.48
C LEU A 1136 -9.49 38.49 10.21
N GLY A 1137 -10.34 39.37 9.69
CA GLY A 1137 -10.00 40.32 8.62
C GLY A 1137 -10.24 39.80 7.19
N GLY A 1138 -10.91 38.65 7.03
CA GLY A 1138 -11.35 38.16 5.72
C GLY A 1138 -12.38 39.12 5.10
N GLY A 1139 -12.48 39.13 3.78
CA GLY A 1139 -13.45 39.97 3.08
C GLY A 1139 -14.84 39.33 3.06
N PHE A 1140 -15.90 40.12 3.28
CA PHE A 1140 -17.29 39.63 3.31
C PHE A 1140 -17.71 38.88 2.02
N TYR A 1141 -17.22 39.34 0.86
CA TYR A 1141 -17.51 38.72 -0.44
C TYR A 1141 -16.58 37.53 -0.77
N GLY A 1142 -15.73 37.08 0.16
CA GLY A 1142 -14.73 36.03 -0.09
C GLY A 1142 -13.56 36.46 -0.96
N GLN A 1143 -13.36 37.78 -1.12
CA GLN A 1143 -12.34 38.39 -1.99
C GLN A 1143 -10.97 38.59 -1.32
N ARG A 1144 -10.90 38.44 0.01
CA ARG A 1144 -9.67 38.65 0.80
C ARG A 1144 -9.49 37.56 1.84
N LEU A 1145 -8.24 37.13 2.02
CA LEU A 1145 -7.88 36.20 3.08
C LEU A 1145 -7.93 36.88 4.45
N ASN A 1146 -8.41 36.16 5.47
CA ASN A 1146 -8.17 36.54 6.86
C ASN A 1146 -6.72 36.30 7.28
N LYS A 1147 -6.38 36.63 8.51
CA LYS A 1147 -5.06 36.47 9.11
C LYS A 1147 -5.18 35.92 10.53
N ILE A 1148 -4.13 35.27 11.00
CA ILE A 1148 -4.08 34.67 12.34
C ILE A 1148 -4.15 35.77 13.41
N TYR A 1149 -5.23 35.77 14.20
CA TYR A 1149 -5.43 36.70 15.31
C TYR A 1149 -4.96 36.11 16.65
N ARG A 1150 -5.30 34.83 16.91
CA ARG A 1150 -4.83 34.06 18.06
C ARG A 1150 -4.60 32.61 17.63
N GLU A 1151 -3.46 32.02 17.97
CA GLU A 1151 -3.18 30.64 17.52
C GLU A 1151 -3.91 29.55 18.28
N THR A 1152 -4.42 29.87 19.46
CA THR A 1152 -4.98 28.91 20.38
C THR A 1152 -6.00 29.66 21.22
N VAL A 1153 -7.27 29.29 21.04
CA VAL A 1153 -8.41 29.78 21.80
C VAL A 1153 -9.34 28.62 22.14
N THR A 1154 -9.85 28.65 23.36
CA THR A 1154 -10.95 27.83 23.87
C THR A 1154 -12.27 28.59 23.76
N GLU A 1155 -13.40 27.92 23.95
CA GLU A 1155 -14.70 28.59 23.87
C GLU A 1155 -14.84 29.82 24.79
N PRO A 1156 -14.48 29.77 26.09
CA PRO A 1156 -14.59 30.94 26.95
C PRO A 1156 -13.78 32.13 26.40
N GLU A 1157 -12.54 31.88 25.96
CA GLU A 1157 -11.66 32.89 25.38
C GLU A 1157 -12.23 33.47 24.07
N ILE A 1158 -12.86 32.64 23.23
CA ILE A 1158 -13.55 33.10 22.02
C ILE A 1158 -14.64 34.12 22.39
N LEU A 1159 -15.45 33.82 23.40
CA LEU A 1159 -16.54 34.70 23.83
C LEU A 1159 -16.03 35.97 24.48
N ASP A 1160 -14.98 35.88 25.31
CA ASP A 1160 -14.35 37.04 25.95
C ASP A 1160 -13.71 37.99 24.93
N ILE A 1161 -13.17 37.46 23.84
CA ILE A 1161 -12.65 38.25 22.71
C ILE A 1161 -13.80 38.88 21.91
N LEU A 1162 -14.78 38.08 21.50
CA LEU A 1162 -15.82 38.53 20.58
C LEU A 1162 -16.82 39.49 21.21
N LYS A 1163 -17.15 39.33 22.50
CA LYS A 1163 -18.15 40.17 23.18
C LYS A 1163 -17.85 41.66 23.13
N PRO A 1164 -16.68 42.16 23.58
CA PRO A 1164 -16.33 43.58 23.46
C PRO A 1164 -16.10 43.99 21.99
N MET A 1165 -15.55 43.10 21.16
CA MET A 1165 -15.25 43.39 19.75
C MET A 1165 -16.52 43.65 18.92
N ILE A 1166 -17.53 42.79 19.04
CA ILE A 1166 -18.83 42.94 18.36
C ILE A 1166 -19.57 44.19 18.85
N LYS A 1167 -19.49 44.49 20.16
CA LYS A 1167 -20.03 45.74 20.70
C LYS A 1167 -19.38 46.97 20.08
N ARG A 1168 -18.04 46.98 19.96
CA ARG A 1168 -17.32 48.08 19.29
C ARG A 1168 -17.68 48.18 17.81
N TYR A 1169 -17.77 47.05 17.10
CA TYR A 1169 -18.22 47.04 15.70
C TYR A 1169 -19.59 47.71 15.54
N ALA A 1170 -20.56 47.37 16.39
CA ALA A 1170 -21.89 47.98 16.36
C ALA A 1170 -21.87 49.51 16.50
N LEU A 1171 -20.93 50.04 17.30
CA LEU A 1171 -20.84 51.47 17.62
C LEU A 1171 -19.94 52.26 16.68
N GLU A 1172 -18.90 51.63 16.12
CA GLU A 1172 -17.79 52.30 15.44
C GLU A 1172 -17.79 52.07 13.92
N ARG A 1173 -18.59 51.14 13.39
CA ARG A 1173 -18.62 50.85 11.95
C ARG A 1173 -19.11 52.04 11.13
N ASN A 1174 -18.54 52.18 9.93
CA ASN A 1174 -19.07 53.10 8.93
C ASN A 1174 -20.30 52.49 8.23
N ASP A 1175 -21.06 53.33 7.51
CA ASP A 1175 -22.16 52.86 6.68
C ASP A 1175 -21.66 51.84 5.64
N ASN A 1176 -22.35 50.69 5.56
CA ASN A 1176 -22.01 49.56 4.69
C ASN A 1176 -20.64 48.92 4.93
N GLU A 1177 -20.00 49.17 6.07
CA GLU A 1177 -18.77 48.49 6.46
C GLU A 1177 -19.06 47.15 7.11
N HIS A 1178 -18.51 46.07 6.54
CA HIS A 1178 -18.62 44.72 7.08
C HIS A 1178 -17.58 44.46 8.18
N PHE A 1179 -17.85 43.49 9.04
CA PHE A 1179 -17.06 43.20 10.23
C PHE A 1179 -15.57 42.97 9.91
N GLY A 1180 -15.26 42.21 8.86
CA GLY A 1180 -13.89 41.92 8.45
C GLY A 1180 -13.12 43.16 8.01
N ASP A 1181 -13.76 44.10 7.30
CA ASP A 1181 -13.15 45.38 6.93
C ASP A 1181 -12.96 46.27 8.16
N TRP A 1182 -13.97 46.30 9.04
CA TRP A 1182 -13.90 47.02 10.30
C TRP A 1182 -12.76 46.52 11.19
N THR A 1183 -12.54 45.20 11.32
CA THR A 1183 -11.42 44.68 12.15
C THR A 1183 -10.05 45.16 11.68
N ILE A 1184 -9.88 45.40 10.37
CA ILE A 1184 -8.64 45.96 9.82
C ILE A 1184 -8.56 47.46 10.14
N ARG A 1185 -9.63 48.22 9.89
CA ARG A 1185 -9.66 49.66 10.14
C ARG A 1185 -9.50 49.99 11.62
N ALA A 1186 -10.13 49.21 12.49
CA ALA A 1186 -10.09 49.37 13.94
C ALA A 1186 -8.76 48.89 14.56
N GLY A 1187 -7.84 48.31 13.77
CA GLY A 1187 -6.50 47.95 14.23
C GLY A 1187 -6.38 46.58 14.91
N TYR A 1188 -7.44 45.75 14.89
CA TYR A 1188 -7.39 44.40 15.47
C TYR A 1188 -6.47 43.45 14.70
N ILE A 1189 -6.36 43.61 13.38
CA ILE A 1189 -5.55 42.75 12.52
C ILE A 1189 -5.09 43.47 11.25
N ALA A 1190 -3.91 43.13 10.73
CA ALA A 1190 -3.45 43.64 9.44
C ALA A 1190 -4.17 42.95 8.26
N ALA A 1191 -4.41 43.70 7.18
CA ALA A 1191 -4.93 43.15 5.93
C ALA A 1191 -3.94 42.13 5.32
N THR A 1192 -4.47 41.02 4.78
CA THR A 1192 -3.69 40.12 3.93
C THR A 1192 -3.76 40.59 2.48
N THR A 1193 -2.61 40.98 1.92
CA THR A 1193 -2.46 41.49 0.54
C THR A 1193 -2.15 40.39 -0.46
N SER A 1194 -1.46 39.33 -0.03
CA SER A 1194 -1.19 38.14 -0.85
C SER A 1194 -1.17 36.88 0.02
N GLY A 1195 -1.31 35.70 -0.59
CA GLY A 1195 -1.21 34.43 0.13
C GLY A 1195 0.18 34.20 0.75
N LYS A 1196 1.26 34.67 0.11
CA LYS A 1196 2.64 34.54 0.61
C LYS A 1196 2.86 35.32 1.90
N GLU A 1197 2.18 36.45 2.05
CA GLU A 1197 2.26 37.34 3.22
C GLU A 1197 1.24 36.98 4.31
N TRP A 1198 0.61 35.80 4.23
CA TRP A 1198 -0.45 35.42 5.16
C TRP A 1198 0.05 35.32 6.60
N TYR A 1199 1.26 34.81 6.82
CA TYR A 1199 1.90 34.74 8.13
C TYR A 1199 2.49 36.08 8.61
N ASP A 1200 2.64 37.07 7.74
CA ASP A 1200 3.29 38.33 8.08
C ASP A 1200 2.35 39.20 8.91
N ARG A 1201 2.87 39.86 9.95
CA ARG A 1201 2.10 40.74 10.83
C ARG A 1201 0.84 40.09 11.41
N MET A 1202 0.93 38.81 11.76
CA MET A 1202 -0.08 38.11 12.57
C MET A 1202 -0.05 38.60 14.03
N GLY A 1203 -1.10 38.29 14.80
CA GLY A 1203 -1.29 38.82 16.16
C GLY A 1203 -2.09 40.13 16.17
N GLY A 1204 -2.78 40.40 17.29
CA GLY A 1204 -3.62 41.60 17.45
C GLY A 1204 -3.46 42.23 18.83
N GLU A 1205 -3.47 43.57 18.86
CA GLU A 1205 -3.28 44.57 19.95
C GLU A 1205 -2.16 44.37 21.00
N GLU A 1206 -1.63 43.17 21.24
CA GLU A 1206 -0.52 42.98 22.21
C GLU A 1206 0.87 42.96 21.57
N GLN A 1207 1.00 42.58 20.29
CA GLN A 1207 2.30 42.55 19.59
C GLN A 1207 2.64 43.83 18.82
N PHE A 1208 1.68 44.75 18.62
CA PHE A 1208 1.89 45.99 17.84
C PHE A 1208 1.85 47.27 18.67
N ALA A 1209 1.68 47.18 19.99
CA ALA A 1209 1.91 48.32 20.90
C ALA A 1209 3.40 48.72 20.98
N HIS A 1210 4.32 47.88 20.48
CA HIS A 1210 5.76 48.15 20.44
C HIS A 1210 6.32 47.97 19.02
N GLY A 1211 5.90 48.82 18.08
CA GLY A 1211 6.42 48.80 16.71
C GLY A 1211 6.05 50.03 15.89
N SER A 1212 6.71 51.15 16.18
CA SER A 1212 6.87 52.37 15.36
C SER A 1212 5.92 52.56 14.17
N ASN A 1213 4.81 53.27 14.41
CA ASN A 1213 4.16 54.07 13.37
C ASN A 1213 4.63 55.53 13.51
N PRO A 1214 5.41 56.10 12.58
CA PRO A 1214 5.94 57.45 12.74
C PRO A 1214 4.89 58.57 12.62
N ASN A 1215 3.62 58.26 12.30
CA ASN A 1215 2.62 59.29 11.97
C ASN A 1215 1.24 59.13 12.64
N ALA A 1216 1.09 58.30 13.69
CA ALA A 1216 -0.16 58.25 14.45
C ALA A 1216 0.03 58.98 15.80
N GLN A 1217 -0.38 60.25 15.86
CA GLN A 1217 -0.46 61.01 17.11
C GLN A 1217 -1.56 60.43 18.01
N HIS A 1218 -1.20 60.05 19.23
CA HIS A 1218 -2.10 59.42 20.19
C HIS A 1218 -2.94 60.49 20.92
N PRO A 1219 -4.26 60.30 21.12
CA PRO A 1219 -5.13 61.28 21.79
C PRO A 1219 -4.79 61.58 23.26
N ALA A 1220 -3.86 60.83 23.87
CA ALA A 1220 -3.36 61.08 25.22
C ALA A 1220 -2.38 62.28 25.28
N ASP A 1221 -1.66 62.57 24.19
CA ASP A 1221 -0.71 63.69 24.11
C ASP A 1221 -1.44 65.05 24.14
N ASN A 1222 -2.69 65.10 23.66
CA ASN A 1222 -3.53 66.29 23.73
C ASN A 1222 -4.01 66.59 25.16
N MET A 1223 -4.25 65.58 26.01
CA MET A 1223 -4.62 65.80 27.42
C MET A 1223 -3.42 66.20 28.28
N LEU A 1224 -2.24 65.68 27.99
CA LEU A 1224 -1.00 66.07 28.69
C LEU A 1224 -0.60 67.52 28.35
N GLN A 1225 -0.76 67.95 27.09
CA GLN A 1225 -0.56 69.35 26.69
C GLN A 1225 -1.62 70.29 27.30
N PHE A 1226 -2.86 69.82 27.50
CA PHE A 1226 -3.91 70.61 28.13
C PHE A 1226 -3.68 70.78 29.64
N ALA A 1227 -3.27 69.72 30.35
CA ALA A 1227 -3.00 69.76 31.79
C ALA A 1227 -1.75 70.59 32.14
N THR A 1228 -0.72 70.57 31.28
CA THR A 1228 0.51 71.36 31.47
C THR A 1228 0.25 72.86 31.25
N LYS A 1229 -0.76 73.23 30.46
CA LYS A 1229 -1.13 74.63 30.19
C LYS A 1229 -1.97 75.26 31.32
N PHE A 1230 -2.55 74.46 32.21
CA PHE A 1230 -3.45 74.91 33.29
C PHE A 1230 -3.06 74.45 34.71
N GLY A 1231 -1.92 73.77 34.88
CA GLY A 1231 -1.31 73.56 36.21
C GLY A 1231 -2.11 72.68 37.17
N VAL A 1232 -2.74 71.61 36.68
CA VAL A 1232 -3.47 70.65 37.53
C VAL A 1232 -2.74 69.30 37.56
N GLN A 1233 -2.33 68.85 38.76
CA GLN A 1233 -1.79 67.51 38.98
C GLN A 1233 -2.93 66.49 39.12
N VAL A 1234 -2.90 65.43 38.31
CA VAL A 1234 -3.77 64.25 38.47
C VAL A 1234 -2.87 63.05 38.76
N LEU A 1235 -3.05 62.43 39.93
CA LEU A 1235 -2.42 61.18 40.33
C LEU A 1235 -3.25 60.00 39.80
N ILE A 1236 -2.62 59.07 39.08
CA ILE A 1236 -3.19 57.75 38.76
C ILE A 1236 -2.18 56.70 39.23
N GLN A 1237 -2.61 55.83 40.15
CA GLN A 1237 -1.86 54.65 40.59
C GLN A 1237 -1.91 53.55 39.52
N PRO A 1238 -0.85 52.74 39.35
CA PRO A 1238 -0.84 51.62 38.42
C PRO A 1238 -1.44 50.35 39.05
N GLU A 1239 -2.33 49.69 38.31
CA GLU A 1239 -2.48 48.22 38.33
C GLU A 1239 -1.60 47.61 37.24
#